data_AF-A0A137T1B2-F1
#
_entry.id   AF-A0A137T1B2-F1
#
_cell.length_a   1.000
_cell.length_b   1.000
_cell.length_c   1.000
_cell.angle_alpha   90.00
_cell.angle_beta   90.00
_cell.angle_gamma   90.00
#
_symmetry.space_group_name_H-M   'P 1'
#
loop_
_entity.id
_entity.type
_entity.pdbx_description
1 polymer ?
#
loop_
_entity_poly.entity_id
_entity_poly.type
_entity_poly.pdbx_seq_one_letter_code
_entity_poly.pdbx_strand_id
1 'polypeptide(L)'
;MERTDFIENRIDVVKNIYTLYSYTRGTVTEDREWALQRFKKGKWYVVELFGDTLLFAPSRFVGYKNNTREKHTSKHGDGTQTNSKFKELKLYREVVDNYLLEQFKSFMSSLGIEKDSANFFIPYNLKVSDLQRQCKCYFICPTHCKGQKESAWNSFLSQSIMSIGWNHTDYTNFTIREIEQEYKNDVTAIKAFSVFNQIKDGDVICCTNNNFGLWGIGIALSQYKYKKRIHYAGIDEDGYESYYSHYIDVAWLCFKEQGYISIDEFNILPSERQWPPYRTLNQREDIPQYISQYLLQNNNMENNNEYEKYIKLLEANKNLILTGAPGTGKTYLAKAIAEAMDAEYDFVQFHPSYDYTDFVEGLRPTPPDNRGNIGFERKDGAFKKFCIKAIKVKQSSSAYKSVSDALLSFKEDLKQKDNIVISSFRSNTIIKTSLSSTNCISVPEKSGWSVSDKKMLTYIETGICHENDTYTKSIGDYIKEHYLNSVLADVKPIKKFVFIIDEINRGEISKIFGELFYSIDSGYRGKKGIVQTQYQNMITDETDLFYDGFYVPDNVYIIGTMNDIDRSVESMDFAMRRRFAWKEIKANENLGMLDDLYDMKDEVVEVMHRLNNAIWNEESNTGIEGLNAAYHIGGAYFSKLQLYLDEELTNKSFAYKHLWENHLEGVLFEYLRGTANATENLKKLESVYYNESGNNDIDG
;
A
#
# COMPACT_ATOMS: atom_id res chain seq x y z
N MET A 1 -11.23 -14.10 -33.52
CA MET A 1 -12.02 -14.98 -32.63
C MET A 1 -13.25 -14.18 -32.23
N GLU A 2 -14.46 -14.66 -32.47
CA GLU A 2 -15.67 -13.93 -32.04
C GLU A 2 -15.72 -13.90 -30.51
N ARG A 3 -15.89 -12.71 -29.93
CA ARG A 3 -16.14 -12.57 -28.49
C ARG A 3 -17.60 -12.90 -28.23
N THR A 4 -17.86 -13.78 -27.27
CA THR A 4 -19.22 -14.15 -26.84
C THR A 4 -19.58 -13.57 -25.47
N ASP A 5 -18.63 -12.92 -24.80
CA ASP A 5 -18.76 -12.38 -23.44
C ASP A 5 -19.33 -10.96 -23.43
N PHE A 6 -20.47 -10.77 -24.09
CA PHE A 6 -21.20 -9.50 -24.06
C PHE A 6 -21.82 -9.25 -22.69
N ILE A 7 -21.86 -7.98 -22.29
CA ILE A 7 -22.61 -7.55 -21.11
C ILE A 7 -24.09 -7.95 -21.19
N GLU A 8 -24.75 -8.01 -20.03
CA GLU A 8 -26.19 -8.29 -19.94
C GLU A 8 -26.96 -7.20 -19.21
N ASN A 9 -26.28 -6.29 -18.52
CA ASN A 9 -26.87 -5.26 -17.69
C ASN A 9 -26.12 -3.93 -17.84
N ARG A 10 -26.74 -2.84 -17.38
CA ARG A 10 -26.19 -1.48 -17.43
C ARG A 10 -25.05 -1.28 -16.41
N ILE A 11 -25.06 -2.00 -15.28
CA ILE A 11 -24.01 -1.90 -14.24
C ILE A 11 -22.64 -2.22 -14.84
N ASP A 12 -22.52 -3.28 -15.62
CA ASP A 12 -21.27 -3.68 -16.27
C ASP A 12 -20.76 -2.61 -17.25
N VAL A 13 -21.68 -1.91 -17.93
CA VAL A 13 -21.32 -0.81 -18.84
C VAL A 13 -20.74 0.35 -18.08
N VAL A 14 -21.41 0.79 -17.03
CA VAL A 14 -20.98 1.90 -16.18
C VAL A 14 -19.62 1.59 -15.54
N LYS A 15 -19.42 0.37 -15.05
CA LYS A 15 -18.11 -0.10 -14.56
C LYS A 15 -17.04 -0.06 -15.65
N ASN A 16 -17.32 -0.55 -16.86
CA ASN A 16 -16.36 -0.48 -17.96
C ASN A 16 -16.06 0.96 -18.42
N ILE A 17 -17.06 1.86 -18.43
CA ILE A 17 -16.85 3.29 -18.72
C ILE A 17 -15.86 3.85 -17.71
N TYR A 18 -16.10 3.57 -16.42
CA TYR A 18 -15.24 4.00 -15.33
C TYR A 18 -13.82 3.44 -15.46
N THR A 19 -13.67 2.14 -15.72
CA THR A 19 -12.37 1.49 -15.96
C THR A 19 -11.62 2.11 -17.14
N LEU A 20 -12.30 2.43 -18.25
CA LEU A 20 -11.64 3.06 -19.38
C LEU A 20 -11.18 4.48 -19.04
N TYR A 21 -12.00 5.21 -18.29
CA TYR A 21 -11.69 6.57 -17.86
C TYR A 21 -10.53 6.59 -16.86
N SER A 22 -10.46 5.64 -15.92
CA SER A 22 -9.36 5.54 -14.97
C SER A 22 -8.00 5.37 -15.68
N TYR A 23 -7.94 4.59 -16.76
CA TYR A 23 -6.71 4.51 -17.59
C TYR A 23 -6.30 5.86 -18.19
N THR A 24 -7.25 6.72 -18.60
CA THR A 24 -6.91 8.05 -19.16
C THR A 24 -6.34 9.01 -18.11
N ARG A 25 -6.70 8.81 -16.84
CA ARG A 25 -6.18 9.58 -15.69
C ARG A 25 -5.02 8.87 -14.98
N GLY A 26 -4.66 7.69 -15.47
CA GLY A 26 -3.57 6.83 -15.01
C GLY A 26 -2.21 7.53 -14.97
N THR A 27 -1.37 7.18 -13.99
CA THR A 27 0.08 7.53 -14.02
C THR A 27 0.87 6.66 -15.00
N VAL A 28 0.35 5.49 -15.35
CA VAL A 28 0.97 4.55 -16.30
C VAL A 28 0.80 5.08 -17.73
N THR A 29 1.89 5.56 -18.33
CA THR A 29 1.89 6.16 -19.67
C THR A 29 1.30 5.24 -20.75
N GLU A 30 1.63 3.95 -20.71
CA GLU A 30 1.14 2.99 -21.71
C GLU A 30 -0.38 2.79 -21.66
N ASP A 31 -0.96 2.68 -20.46
CA ASP A 31 -2.40 2.51 -20.27
C ASP A 31 -3.15 3.75 -20.73
N ARG A 32 -2.61 4.92 -20.38
CA ARG A 32 -3.14 6.21 -20.80
C ARG A 32 -3.15 6.34 -22.31
N GLU A 33 -2.02 6.13 -22.98
CA GLU A 33 -1.94 6.20 -24.44
C GLU A 33 -2.87 5.19 -25.10
N TRP A 34 -2.93 3.96 -24.59
CA TRP A 34 -3.82 2.93 -25.10
C TRP A 34 -5.29 3.34 -25.01
N ALA A 35 -5.72 3.88 -23.87
CA ALA A 35 -7.09 4.34 -23.64
C ALA A 35 -7.43 5.53 -24.56
N LEU A 36 -6.56 6.54 -24.65
CA LEU A 36 -6.73 7.68 -25.55
C LEU A 36 -6.87 7.25 -27.01
N GLN A 37 -6.14 6.21 -27.45
CA GLN A 37 -6.30 5.64 -28.79
C GLN A 37 -7.68 4.98 -29.00
N ARG A 38 -8.27 4.36 -27.97
CA ARG A 38 -9.65 3.84 -28.06
C ARG A 38 -10.65 4.98 -28.24
N PHE A 39 -10.49 6.03 -27.44
CA PHE A 39 -11.28 7.25 -27.55
C PHE A 39 -11.17 7.87 -28.93
N LYS A 40 -9.97 7.99 -29.51
CA LYS A 40 -9.78 8.56 -30.85
C LYS A 40 -10.47 7.74 -31.95
N LYS A 41 -10.37 6.41 -31.89
CA LYS A 41 -10.90 5.47 -32.90
C LYS A 41 -12.41 5.19 -32.79
N GLY A 42 -13.04 5.57 -31.68
CA GLY A 42 -14.48 5.36 -31.48
C GLY A 42 -15.34 6.04 -32.55
N LYS A 43 -16.49 5.44 -32.86
CA LYS A 43 -17.52 6.03 -33.75
C LYS A 43 -18.85 6.20 -33.02
N TRP A 44 -19.19 5.21 -32.20
CA TRP A 44 -20.38 5.18 -31.36
C TRP A 44 -19.95 5.22 -29.90
N TYR A 45 -20.52 6.14 -29.14
CA TYR A 45 -20.21 6.35 -27.72
C TYR A 45 -21.44 6.13 -26.88
N VAL A 46 -21.27 5.38 -25.79
CA VAL A 46 -22.25 5.30 -24.71
C VAL A 46 -22.06 6.52 -23.81
N VAL A 47 -23.18 7.13 -23.43
CA VAL A 47 -23.24 8.31 -22.56
C VAL A 47 -23.89 7.91 -21.24
N GLU A 48 -23.27 8.29 -20.14
CA GLU A 48 -23.76 8.04 -18.79
C GLU A 48 -23.49 9.24 -17.88
N LEU A 49 -24.38 9.49 -16.92
CA LEU A 49 -24.14 10.47 -15.85
C LEU A 49 -23.29 9.87 -14.76
N PHE A 50 -22.25 10.60 -14.39
CA PHE A 50 -21.44 10.35 -13.20
C PHE A 50 -21.49 11.63 -12.37
N GLY A 51 -22.57 11.75 -11.59
CA GLY A 51 -22.90 13.02 -10.97
C GLY A 51 -23.23 14.10 -12.00
N ASP A 52 -22.67 15.30 -11.85
CA ASP A 52 -22.90 16.43 -12.78
C ASP A 52 -22.02 16.37 -14.05
N THR A 53 -21.26 15.29 -14.24
CA THR A 53 -20.40 15.10 -15.42
C THR A 53 -20.95 14.00 -16.33
N LEU A 54 -21.00 14.29 -17.64
CA LEU A 54 -21.27 13.28 -18.66
C LEU A 54 -19.98 12.59 -19.06
N LEU A 55 -19.91 11.28 -18.83
CA LEU A 55 -18.84 10.46 -19.38
C LEU A 55 -19.28 9.82 -20.68
N PHE A 56 -18.35 9.79 -21.63
CA PHE A 56 -18.52 9.16 -22.92
C PHE A 56 -17.55 7.98 -22.98
N ALA A 57 -17.94 6.86 -23.58
CA ALA A 57 -17.01 5.77 -23.85
C ALA A 57 -17.32 5.06 -25.16
N PRO A 58 -16.31 4.62 -25.93
CA PRO A 58 -16.53 3.85 -27.13
C PRO A 58 -17.34 2.58 -26.84
N SER A 59 -18.50 2.45 -27.48
CA SER A 59 -19.38 1.26 -27.42
C SER A 59 -18.60 -0.05 -27.48
N ARG A 60 -17.72 -0.19 -28.48
CA ARG A 60 -16.89 -1.38 -28.70
C ARG A 60 -16.04 -1.82 -27.51
N PHE A 61 -15.67 -0.91 -26.61
CA PHE A 61 -14.94 -1.25 -25.40
C PHE A 61 -15.90 -1.68 -24.29
N VAL A 62 -16.96 -0.90 -24.05
CA VAL A 62 -17.83 -1.08 -22.88
C VAL A 62 -18.88 -2.20 -23.03
N GLY A 63 -18.99 -2.78 -24.22
CA GLY A 63 -19.94 -3.86 -24.53
C GLY A 63 -19.60 -5.26 -24.05
N TYR A 64 -18.52 -5.46 -23.30
CA TYR A 64 -18.07 -6.79 -22.87
C TYR A 64 -17.97 -6.90 -21.36
N LYS A 65 -18.25 -8.07 -20.78
CA LYS A 65 -18.19 -8.26 -19.31
C LYS A 65 -16.78 -8.01 -18.77
N ASN A 66 -16.64 -7.34 -17.62
CA ASN A 66 -15.37 -7.12 -16.90
C ASN A 66 -14.20 -6.76 -17.83
N ASN A 67 -14.38 -5.76 -18.69
CA ASN A 67 -13.46 -5.50 -19.78
C ASN A 67 -12.31 -4.57 -19.33
N THR A 68 -11.08 -5.08 -19.39
CA THR A 68 -9.83 -4.36 -19.05
C THR A 68 -8.94 -4.21 -20.27
N ARG A 69 -7.80 -3.49 -20.16
CA ARG A 69 -6.78 -3.41 -21.22
C ARG A 69 -6.27 -4.81 -21.61
N GLU A 70 -5.91 -5.65 -20.64
CA GLU A 70 -5.34 -6.99 -20.84
C GLU A 70 -6.38 -7.91 -21.48
N LYS A 71 -7.61 -7.89 -20.98
CA LYS A 71 -8.71 -8.71 -21.52
C LYS A 71 -9.05 -8.29 -22.95
N HIS A 72 -9.12 -6.99 -23.20
CA HIS A 72 -9.37 -6.46 -24.53
C HIS A 72 -8.22 -6.78 -25.50
N THR A 73 -6.98 -6.87 -25.00
CA THR A 73 -5.78 -7.18 -25.81
C THR A 73 -5.63 -8.67 -26.11
N SER A 74 -5.88 -9.53 -25.12
CA SER A 74 -5.77 -10.99 -25.26
C SER A 74 -6.92 -11.61 -26.07
N LYS A 75 -8.14 -11.05 -25.98
CA LYS A 75 -9.33 -11.52 -26.71
C LYS A 75 -9.83 -10.46 -27.68
N HIS A 76 -9.12 -10.28 -28.79
CA HIS A 76 -9.51 -9.33 -29.82
C HIS A 76 -10.75 -9.80 -30.61
N GLY A 77 -11.91 -9.21 -30.30
CA GLY A 77 -13.09 -9.15 -31.16
C GLY A 77 -13.26 -7.76 -31.77
N ASP A 78 -13.95 -7.64 -32.91
CA ASP A 78 -14.06 -6.35 -33.61
C ASP A 78 -15.06 -5.36 -32.98
N GLY A 79 -15.86 -5.80 -32.00
CA GLY A 79 -16.84 -4.97 -31.28
C GLY A 79 -18.05 -4.55 -32.10
N THR A 80 -18.19 -5.06 -33.33
CA THR A 80 -19.27 -4.62 -34.24
C THR A 80 -20.65 -5.07 -33.75
N GLN A 81 -20.71 -6.18 -33.02
CA GLN A 81 -21.93 -6.76 -32.47
C GLN A 81 -22.44 -6.04 -31.20
N THR A 82 -21.60 -5.22 -30.54
CA THR A 82 -21.96 -4.55 -29.29
C THR A 82 -23.21 -3.67 -29.43
N ASN A 83 -23.28 -2.88 -30.50
CA ASN A 83 -24.41 -1.97 -30.72
C ASN A 83 -25.72 -2.73 -30.90
N SER A 84 -25.69 -3.86 -31.61
CA SER A 84 -26.87 -4.73 -31.75
C SER A 84 -27.29 -5.31 -30.40
N LYS A 85 -26.33 -5.72 -29.56
CA LYS A 85 -26.61 -6.24 -28.22
C LYS A 85 -27.22 -5.19 -27.28
N PHE A 86 -26.74 -3.95 -27.32
CA PHE A 86 -27.37 -2.86 -26.56
C PHE A 86 -28.85 -2.67 -26.90
N LYS A 87 -29.20 -2.77 -28.20
CA LYS A 87 -30.59 -2.66 -28.67
C LYS A 87 -31.42 -3.89 -28.30
N GLU A 88 -30.89 -5.09 -28.51
CA GLU A 88 -31.56 -6.37 -28.21
C GLU A 88 -31.95 -6.45 -26.73
N LEU A 89 -31.03 -6.10 -25.84
CA LEU A 89 -31.22 -6.12 -24.39
C LEU A 89 -31.93 -4.88 -23.85
N LYS A 90 -32.28 -3.91 -24.70
CA LYS A 90 -32.86 -2.61 -24.32
C LYS A 90 -32.06 -1.90 -23.23
N LEU A 91 -30.73 -1.97 -23.30
CA LEU A 91 -29.85 -1.27 -22.35
C LEU A 91 -29.69 0.19 -22.77
N TYR A 92 -29.46 0.43 -24.06
CA TYR A 92 -29.26 1.76 -24.62
C TYR A 92 -30.00 1.94 -25.94
N ARG A 93 -30.30 3.19 -26.28
CA ARG A 93 -30.92 3.60 -27.54
C ARG A 93 -30.11 4.66 -28.23
N GLU A 94 -30.18 4.68 -29.56
CA GLU A 94 -29.48 5.66 -30.39
C GLU A 94 -30.16 7.02 -30.32
N VAL A 95 -29.35 8.07 -30.20
CA VAL A 95 -29.83 9.45 -30.19
C VAL A 95 -28.87 10.33 -30.99
N VAL A 96 -29.45 11.29 -31.70
CA VAL A 96 -28.74 12.42 -32.32
C VAL A 96 -29.22 13.67 -31.62
N ASP A 97 -28.31 14.37 -30.97
CA ASP A 97 -28.63 15.55 -30.16
C ASP A 97 -27.44 16.52 -30.12
N ASN A 98 -27.72 17.81 -30.28
CA ASN A 98 -26.69 18.84 -30.36
C ASN A 98 -26.04 19.12 -29.00
N TYR A 99 -26.79 19.04 -27.91
CA TYR A 99 -26.25 19.22 -26.56
C TYR A 99 -25.24 18.10 -26.25
N LEU A 100 -25.58 16.84 -26.55
CA LEU A 100 -24.63 15.73 -26.39
C LEU A 100 -23.38 15.89 -27.25
N LEU A 101 -23.51 16.43 -28.46
CA LEU A 101 -22.36 16.70 -29.33
C LEU A 101 -21.44 17.79 -28.76
N GLU A 102 -22.00 18.86 -28.20
CA GLU A 102 -21.23 19.92 -27.53
C GLU A 102 -20.51 19.40 -26.27
N GLN A 103 -21.22 18.64 -25.42
CA GLN A 103 -20.64 18.01 -24.24
C GLN A 103 -19.55 17.00 -24.61
N PHE A 104 -19.75 16.24 -25.69
CA PHE A 104 -18.75 15.32 -26.21
C PHE A 104 -17.48 16.04 -26.67
N LYS A 105 -17.60 17.16 -27.39
CA LYS A 105 -16.44 17.96 -27.81
C LYS A 105 -15.66 18.49 -26.60
N SER A 106 -16.36 19.01 -25.60
CA SER A 106 -15.75 19.47 -24.35
C SER A 106 -15.00 18.32 -23.65
N PHE A 107 -15.66 17.16 -23.52
CA PHE A 107 -15.07 15.96 -22.93
C PHE A 107 -13.82 15.49 -23.67
N MET A 108 -13.88 15.36 -24.99
CA MET A 108 -12.75 14.90 -25.81
C MET A 108 -11.57 15.90 -25.78
N SER A 109 -11.87 17.20 -25.79
CA SER A 109 -10.87 18.25 -25.62
C SER A 109 -10.16 18.14 -24.25
N SER A 110 -10.90 17.83 -23.19
CA SER A 110 -10.30 17.58 -21.86
C SER A 110 -9.33 16.39 -21.82
N LEU A 111 -9.43 15.48 -22.79
CA LEU A 111 -8.51 14.35 -22.98
C LEU A 111 -7.39 14.65 -24.00
N GLY A 112 -7.32 15.88 -24.54
CA GLY A 112 -6.37 16.25 -25.59
C GLY A 112 -6.66 15.64 -26.96
N ILE A 113 -7.93 15.29 -27.24
CA ILE A 113 -8.34 14.65 -28.49
C ILE A 113 -9.26 15.59 -29.28
N GLU A 114 -8.80 16.01 -30.46
CA GLU A 114 -9.65 16.71 -31.43
C GLU A 114 -10.55 15.70 -32.16
N LYS A 115 -11.87 15.80 -31.94
CA LYS A 115 -12.87 14.96 -32.61
C LYS A 115 -14.25 15.61 -32.64
N ASP A 116 -14.72 15.90 -33.86
CA ASP A 116 -15.96 16.66 -34.07
C ASP A 116 -17.18 15.83 -34.48
N SER A 117 -17.01 14.51 -34.65
CA SER A 117 -18.10 13.62 -35.06
C SER A 117 -18.18 12.36 -34.18
N ALA A 118 -19.39 12.08 -33.71
CA ALA A 118 -19.72 10.90 -32.93
C ALA A 118 -21.23 10.62 -33.02
N ASN A 119 -21.58 9.34 -32.88
CA ASN A 119 -22.95 8.91 -32.65
C ASN A 119 -23.12 8.49 -31.19
N PHE A 120 -24.30 8.70 -30.61
CA PHE A 120 -24.51 8.50 -29.18
C PHE A 120 -25.54 7.41 -28.87
N PHE A 121 -25.25 6.69 -27.79
CA PHE A 121 -26.16 5.79 -27.10
C PHE A 121 -26.43 6.35 -25.71
N ILE A 122 -27.71 6.55 -25.37
CA ILE A 122 -28.13 6.92 -24.01
C ILE A 122 -28.95 5.78 -23.38
N PRO A 123 -29.04 5.68 -22.05
CA PRO A 123 -29.80 4.61 -21.40
C PRO A 123 -31.23 4.55 -21.93
N TYR A 124 -31.72 3.34 -22.17
CA TYR A 124 -32.94 3.11 -22.95
C TYR A 124 -34.17 3.85 -22.37
N ASN A 125 -34.25 3.94 -21.04
CA ASN A 125 -35.36 4.55 -20.31
C ASN A 125 -35.20 6.07 -20.08
N LEU A 126 -34.05 6.66 -20.45
CA LEU A 126 -33.77 8.08 -20.22
C LEU A 126 -33.92 8.90 -21.50
N LYS A 127 -34.37 10.15 -21.36
CA LYS A 127 -34.35 11.20 -22.38
C LYS A 127 -33.12 12.08 -22.20
N VAL A 128 -32.73 12.82 -23.24
CA VAL A 128 -31.61 13.78 -23.16
C VAL A 128 -31.85 14.83 -22.08
N SER A 129 -33.09 15.27 -21.87
CA SER A 129 -33.46 16.19 -20.80
C SER A 129 -33.14 15.64 -19.40
N ASP A 130 -33.21 14.32 -19.21
CA ASP A 130 -32.88 13.69 -17.94
C ASP A 130 -31.37 13.75 -17.66
N LEU A 131 -30.56 13.88 -18.72
CA LEU A 131 -29.10 14.00 -18.65
C LEU A 131 -28.61 15.42 -18.37
N GLN A 132 -29.51 16.41 -18.39
CA GLN A 132 -29.21 17.83 -18.12
C GLN A 132 -29.51 18.22 -16.67
N ARG A 133 -30.04 17.29 -15.88
CA ARG A 133 -30.44 17.54 -14.49
C ARG A 133 -29.22 17.56 -13.58
N GLN A 134 -29.26 18.42 -12.58
CA GLN A 134 -28.32 18.37 -11.46
C GLN A 134 -28.53 17.09 -10.64
N CYS A 135 -27.45 16.33 -10.45
CA CYS A 135 -27.44 15.10 -9.68
C CYS A 135 -27.24 15.39 -8.20
N LYS A 136 -27.82 14.54 -7.36
CA LYS A 136 -27.75 14.65 -5.91
C LYS A 136 -26.80 13.60 -5.34
N CYS A 137 -26.36 13.83 -4.10
CA CYS A 137 -25.51 12.89 -3.38
C CYS A 137 -26.24 12.36 -2.13
N TYR A 138 -26.26 11.04 -1.99
CA TYR A 138 -26.95 10.34 -0.90
C TYR A 138 -25.96 9.54 -0.07
N PHE A 139 -26.01 9.72 1.24
CA PHE A 139 -25.21 8.99 2.21
C PHE A 139 -26.11 8.01 2.96
N ILE A 140 -25.90 6.71 2.76
CA ILE A 140 -26.80 5.66 3.24
C ILE A 140 -26.03 4.68 4.13
N CYS A 141 -26.57 4.44 5.33
CA CYS A 141 -26.03 3.46 6.27
C CYS A 141 -26.40 2.04 5.82
N PRO A 142 -25.45 1.08 5.76
CA PRO A 142 -25.74 -0.25 5.25
C PRO A 142 -26.61 -1.10 6.18
N THR A 143 -26.46 -0.91 7.49
CA THR A 143 -27.33 -1.52 8.50
C THR A 143 -27.17 -0.82 9.84
N HIS A 144 -28.22 -0.87 10.66
CA HIS A 144 -28.17 -0.43 12.06
C HIS A 144 -27.82 -1.57 13.03
N CYS A 145 -27.77 -2.82 12.56
CA CYS A 145 -27.36 -3.96 13.37
C CYS A 145 -25.88 -3.81 13.78
N LYS A 146 -25.62 -3.77 15.09
CA LYS A 146 -24.29 -3.54 15.65
C LYS A 146 -23.31 -4.64 15.21
N GLY A 147 -22.15 -4.24 14.67
CA GLY A 147 -21.12 -5.16 14.21
C GLY A 147 -21.40 -5.86 12.88
N GLN A 148 -22.51 -5.55 12.20
CA GLN A 148 -22.92 -6.24 10.96
C GLN A 148 -22.68 -5.41 9.68
N LYS A 149 -22.15 -4.19 9.79
CA LYS A 149 -22.00 -3.26 8.65
C LYS A 149 -21.12 -3.76 7.52
N GLU A 150 -20.02 -4.42 7.84
CA GLU A 150 -19.12 -4.99 6.83
C GLU A 150 -19.79 -6.13 6.05
N SER A 151 -20.46 -7.04 6.76
CA SER A 151 -21.27 -8.10 6.15
C SER A 151 -22.37 -7.51 5.27
N ALA A 152 -23.03 -6.46 5.75
CA ALA A 152 -24.08 -5.79 4.99
C ALA A 152 -23.53 -5.12 3.71
N TRP A 153 -22.40 -4.43 3.81
CA TRP A 153 -21.69 -3.86 2.67
C TRP A 153 -21.29 -4.92 1.64
N ASN A 154 -20.73 -6.06 2.07
CA ASN A 154 -20.35 -7.14 1.17
C ASN A 154 -21.56 -7.70 0.40
N SER A 155 -22.74 -7.75 1.03
CA SER A 155 -23.99 -8.08 0.33
C SER A 155 -24.40 -7.02 -0.69
N PHE A 156 -24.24 -5.72 -0.39
CA PHE A 156 -24.55 -4.64 -1.33
C PHE A 156 -23.61 -4.63 -2.53
N LEU A 157 -22.32 -4.87 -2.28
CA LEU A 157 -21.30 -4.95 -3.30
C LEU A 157 -21.54 -6.13 -4.24
N SER A 158 -21.76 -7.34 -3.69
CA SER A 158 -21.98 -8.56 -4.48
C SER A 158 -23.27 -8.54 -5.30
N GLN A 159 -24.34 -7.94 -4.76
CA GLN A 159 -25.62 -7.82 -5.46
C GLN A 159 -25.73 -6.54 -6.32
N SER A 160 -24.77 -5.61 -6.22
CA SER A 160 -24.80 -4.28 -6.87
C SER A 160 -26.10 -3.50 -6.56
N ILE A 161 -26.45 -3.47 -5.27
CA ILE A 161 -27.63 -2.76 -4.76
C ILE A 161 -27.26 -1.85 -3.60
N MET A 162 -28.15 -0.92 -3.28
CA MET A 162 -28.24 -0.25 -1.98
C MET A 162 -29.66 -0.44 -1.46
N SER A 163 -29.82 -0.82 -0.20
CA SER A 163 -31.14 -1.15 0.36
C SER A 163 -31.38 -0.56 1.74
N ILE A 164 -32.66 -0.40 2.09
CA ILE A 164 -33.10 0.09 3.40
C ILE A 164 -34.16 -0.85 4.02
N GLY A 165 -34.25 -0.84 5.35
CA GLY A 165 -35.06 -1.81 6.10
C GLY A 165 -36.11 -1.21 7.02
N TRP A 166 -37.38 -1.48 6.70
CA TRP A 166 -38.55 -1.30 7.55
C TRP A 166 -39.60 -2.36 7.15
N ASN A 167 -40.90 -2.05 7.21
CA ASN A 167 -42.01 -2.92 6.78
C ASN A 167 -41.74 -3.58 5.42
N HIS A 168 -42.13 -4.84 5.30
CA HIS A 168 -42.00 -5.57 4.04
C HIS A 168 -43.17 -5.28 3.08
N THR A 169 -43.75 -4.08 3.09
CA THR A 169 -44.82 -3.67 2.18
C THR A 169 -44.20 -3.20 0.86
N ASP A 170 -44.82 -3.52 -0.28
CA ASP A 170 -44.37 -2.99 -1.57
C ASP A 170 -44.89 -1.57 -1.77
N TYR A 171 -44.00 -0.57 -1.78
CA TYR A 171 -44.34 0.83 -1.97
C TYR A 171 -44.16 1.33 -3.40
N THR A 172 -43.93 0.45 -4.39
CA THR A 172 -43.70 0.87 -5.77
C THR A 172 -44.82 1.75 -6.35
N ASN A 173 -46.06 1.54 -5.90
CA ASN A 173 -47.24 2.30 -6.36
C ASN A 173 -47.77 3.30 -5.32
N PHE A 174 -47.06 3.51 -4.21
CA PHE A 174 -47.52 4.39 -3.13
C PHE A 174 -47.00 5.81 -3.35
N THR A 175 -47.85 6.79 -3.03
CA THR A 175 -47.45 8.18 -2.88
C THR A 175 -46.72 8.37 -1.54
N ILE A 176 -45.88 9.41 -1.45
CA ILE A 176 -45.18 9.74 -0.19
C ILE A 176 -46.19 9.94 0.97
N ARG A 177 -47.37 10.51 0.69
CA ARG A 177 -48.44 10.69 1.68
C ARG A 177 -49.03 9.37 2.19
N GLU A 178 -49.13 8.35 1.34
CA GLU A 178 -49.62 7.03 1.74
C GLU A 178 -48.58 6.32 2.63
N ILE A 179 -47.29 6.47 2.32
CA ILE A 179 -46.19 5.95 3.15
C ILE A 179 -46.16 6.69 4.51
N GLU A 180 -46.34 8.02 4.52
CA GLU A 180 -46.44 8.83 5.73
C GLU A 180 -47.56 8.37 6.68
N GLN A 181 -48.69 7.90 6.13
CA GLN A 181 -49.80 7.37 6.93
C GLN A 181 -49.47 6.03 7.59
N GLU A 182 -48.71 5.17 6.91
CA GLU A 182 -48.30 3.87 7.45
C GLU A 182 -47.27 4.02 8.59
N TYR A 183 -46.35 4.98 8.47
CA TYR A 183 -45.32 5.27 9.47
C TYR A 183 -45.65 6.49 10.33
N LYS A 184 -46.94 6.77 10.59
CA LYS A 184 -47.38 8.01 11.28
C LYS A 184 -46.65 8.34 12.60
N ASN A 185 -46.12 7.32 13.29
CA ASN A 185 -45.37 7.45 14.54
C ASN A 185 -43.85 7.25 14.40
N ASP A 186 -43.34 6.92 13.20
CA ASP A 186 -41.91 6.71 12.91
C ASP A 186 -41.41 7.75 11.90
N VAL A 187 -40.99 8.89 12.44
CA VAL A 187 -40.45 10.02 11.66
C VAL A 187 -39.17 9.63 10.91
N THR A 188 -38.42 8.65 11.41
CA THR A 188 -37.17 8.18 10.79
C THR A 188 -37.47 7.39 9.52
N ALA A 189 -38.45 6.49 9.57
CA ALA A 189 -38.93 5.74 8.42
C ALA A 189 -39.48 6.67 7.34
N ILE A 190 -40.37 7.60 7.72
CA ILE A 190 -40.95 8.59 6.79
C ILE A 190 -39.83 9.35 6.08
N LYS A 191 -38.87 9.88 6.85
CA LYS A 191 -37.75 10.62 6.27
C LYS A 191 -36.91 9.76 5.33
N ALA A 192 -36.59 8.53 5.72
CA ALA A 192 -35.83 7.61 4.90
C ALA A 192 -36.53 7.31 3.57
N PHE A 193 -37.82 6.93 3.57
CA PHE A 193 -38.57 6.67 2.34
C PHE A 193 -38.78 7.92 1.50
N SER A 194 -39.07 9.06 2.12
CA SER A 194 -39.27 10.32 1.39
C SER A 194 -38.05 10.70 0.57
N VAL A 195 -36.84 10.41 1.08
CA VAL A 195 -35.58 10.69 0.40
C VAL A 195 -35.16 9.54 -0.54
N PHE A 196 -35.30 8.29 -0.12
CA PHE A 196 -34.92 7.13 -0.92
C PHE A 196 -35.73 7.04 -2.22
N ASN A 197 -37.02 7.42 -2.18
CA ASN A 197 -37.87 7.51 -3.37
C ASN A 197 -37.54 8.69 -4.30
N GLN A 198 -36.71 9.65 -3.87
CA GLN A 198 -36.24 10.74 -4.72
C GLN A 198 -35.03 10.37 -5.56
N ILE A 199 -34.35 9.26 -5.25
CA ILE A 199 -33.16 8.81 -5.96
C ILE A 199 -33.52 8.52 -7.42
N LYS A 200 -32.74 9.11 -8.33
CA LYS A 200 -32.87 8.94 -9.77
C LYS A 200 -31.57 8.42 -10.36
N ASP A 201 -31.67 7.92 -11.58
CA ASP A 201 -30.52 7.56 -12.38
C ASP A 201 -29.48 8.69 -12.43
N GLY A 202 -28.21 8.33 -12.23
CA GLY A 202 -27.07 9.25 -12.23
C GLY A 202 -26.72 9.87 -10.88
N ASP A 203 -27.61 9.79 -9.88
CA ASP A 203 -27.31 10.28 -8.54
C ASP A 203 -26.17 9.47 -7.88
N VAL A 204 -25.37 10.14 -7.06
CA VAL A 204 -24.22 9.55 -6.36
C VAL A 204 -24.69 8.91 -5.05
N ILE A 205 -24.31 7.65 -4.84
CA ILE A 205 -24.64 6.86 -3.65
C ILE A 205 -23.35 6.56 -2.88
N CYS A 206 -23.29 7.03 -1.64
CA CYS A 206 -22.18 6.83 -0.71
C CYS A 206 -22.65 5.91 0.44
N CYS A 207 -22.03 4.75 0.60
CA CYS A 207 -22.31 3.83 1.70
C CYS A 207 -21.47 4.19 2.93
N THR A 208 -22.09 4.58 4.05
CA THR A 208 -21.36 5.15 5.20
C THR A 208 -20.80 4.11 6.18
N ASN A 209 -19.68 4.46 6.83
CA ASN A 209 -19.06 3.74 7.94
C ASN A 209 -19.07 4.60 9.22
N ASN A 210 -19.19 3.96 10.41
CA ASN A 210 -19.25 4.61 11.73
C ASN A 210 -17.96 5.34 12.15
N ASN A 211 -16.81 4.96 11.60
CA ASN A 211 -15.53 5.59 11.88
C ASN A 211 -15.27 6.77 10.94
N PHE A 212 -16.32 7.51 10.60
CA PHE A 212 -16.29 8.64 9.68
C PHE A 212 -15.58 8.30 8.35
N GLY A 213 -16.09 7.30 7.62
CA GLY A 213 -15.56 6.92 6.31
C GLY A 213 -16.67 6.35 5.41
N LEU A 214 -16.31 5.90 4.20
CA LEU A 214 -17.24 5.29 3.25
C LEU A 214 -16.82 3.86 2.90
N TRP A 215 -17.74 2.91 2.95
CA TRP A 215 -17.51 1.57 2.43
C TRP A 215 -17.37 1.56 0.91
N GLY A 216 -18.13 2.42 0.23
CA GLY A 216 -17.97 2.63 -1.20
C GLY A 216 -18.83 3.76 -1.75
N ILE A 217 -18.48 4.18 -2.96
CA ILE A 217 -19.13 5.22 -3.76
C ILE A 217 -19.57 4.59 -5.06
N GLY A 218 -20.82 4.83 -5.45
CA GLY A 218 -21.41 4.31 -6.67
C GLY A 218 -22.43 5.25 -7.29
N ILE A 219 -22.94 4.85 -8.45
CA ILE A 219 -23.95 5.60 -9.20
C ILE A 219 -25.26 4.81 -9.21
N ALA A 220 -26.38 5.49 -8.91
CA ALA A 220 -27.71 4.90 -9.00
C ALA A 220 -28.10 4.64 -10.47
N LEU A 221 -28.57 3.42 -10.75
CA LEU A 221 -28.99 2.96 -12.09
C LEU A 221 -30.45 2.53 -12.15
N SER A 222 -31.18 2.71 -11.05
CA SER A 222 -32.62 2.56 -11.03
C SER A 222 -33.25 3.48 -10.00
N GLN A 223 -34.53 3.78 -10.21
CA GLN A 223 -35.43 4.27 -9.16
C GLN A 223 -35.75 3.15 -8.15
N TYR A 224 -36.56 3.48 -7.14
CA TYR A 224 -37.04 2.56 -6.12
C TYR A 224 -37.54 1.23 -6.70
N LYS A 225 -37.09 0.13 -6.09
CA LYS A 225 -37.56 -1.23 -6.34
C LYS A 225 -37.87 -1.93 -5.02
N TYR A 226 -38.74 -2.93 -5.11
CA TYR A 226 -39.11 -3.77 -3.99
C TYR A 226 -38.81 -5.25 -4.31
N LYS A 227 -38.22 -5.95 -3.34
CA LYS A 227 -38.11 -7.41 -3.32
C LYS A 227 -38.01 -7.86 -1.87
N LYS A 228 -38.98 -8.66 -1.43
CA LYS A 228 -39.04 -9.17 -0.06
C LYS A 228 -37.74 -9.88 0.33
N ARG A 229 -37.15 -9.46 1.46
CA ARG A 229 -35.90 -10.01 2.02
C ARG A 229 -34.75 -10.10 1.01
N ILE A 230 -34.57 -9.05 0.21
CA ILE A 230 -33.47 -8.98 -0.77
C ILE A 230 -32.09 -8.98 -0.08
N HIS A 231 -32.02 -8.48 1.14
CA HIS A 231 -30.79 -8.33 1.88
C HIS A 231 -30.96 -8.74 3.35
N TYR A 232 -30.00 -9.49 3.88
CA TYR A 232 -29.89 -9.80 5.30
C TYR A 232 -29.03 -8.73 5.98
N ALA A 233 -29.64 -7.95 6.87
CA ALA A 233 -29.01 -6.78 7.49
C ALA A 233 -28.32 -7.11 8.82
N GLY A 234 -28.49 -8.33 9.35
CA GLY A 234 -27.89 -8.79 10.58
C GLY A 234 -28.90 -9.09 11.68
N ILE A 235 -28.41 -9.23 12.90
CA ILE A 235 -29.23 -9.42 14.11
C ILE A 235 -29.40 -8.07 14.80
N ASP A 236 -30.63 -7.69 15.14
CA ASP A 236 -30.92 -6.45 15.86
C ASP A 236 -30.59 -6.54 17.36
N GLU A 237 -30.81 -5.44 18.10
CA GLU A 237 -30.49 -5.37 19.53
C GLU A 237 -31.33 -6.32 20.39
N ASP A 238 -32.50 -6.73 19.90
CA ASP A 238 -33.43 -7.65 20.56
C ASP A 238 -33.16 -9.12 20.21
N GLY A 239 -32.17 -9.40 19.35
CA GLY A 239 -31.77 -10.75 18.96
C GLY A 239 -32.54 -11.33 17.78
N TYR A 240 -33.32 -10.52 17.05
CA TYR A 240 -34.07 -10.97 15.88
C TYR A 240 -33.31 -10.72 14.56
N GLU A 241 -33.52 -11.59 13.59
CA GLU A 241 -32.97 -11.42 12.24
C GLU A 241 -33.66 -10.27 11.50
N SER A 242 -32.85 -9.32 11.01
CA SER A 242 -33.29 -8.16 10.25
C SER A 242 -33.05 -8.35 8.75
N TYR A 243 -34.06 -8.03 7.93
CA TYR A 243 -34.00 -8.15 6.47
C TYR A 243 -34.52 -6.88 5.80
N TYR A 244 -33.80 -6.42 4.77
CA TYR A 244 -34.19 -5.24 3.98
C TYR A 244 -34.92 -5.69 2.72
N SER A 245 -35.91 -4.90 2.30
CA SER A 245 -36.80 -5.25 1.16
C SER A 245 -36.89 -4.16 0.09
N HIS A 246 -36.41 -2.96 0.37
CA HIS A 246 -36.49 -1.81 -0.52
C HIS A 246 -35.10 -1.48 -1.02
N TYR A 247 -34.91 -1.38 -2.32
CA TYR A 247 -33.57 -1.24 -2.90
C TYR A 247 -33.56 -0.42 -4.18
N ILE A 248 -32.36 -0.04 -4.58
CA ILE A 248 -32.03 0.51 -5.90
C ILE A 248 -30.82 -0.26 -6.45
N ASP A 249 -30.68 -0.29 -7.77
CA ASP A 249 -29.47 -0.79 -8.41
C ASP A 249 -28.37 0.28 -8.33
N VAL A 250 -27.17 -0.12 -7.91
CA VAL A 250 -26.02 0.76 -7.78
C VAL A 250 -24.81 0.15 -8.47
N ALA A 251 -24.23 0.88 -9.41
CA ALA A 251 -22.88 0.57 -9.89
C ALA A 251 -21.87 1.10 -8.88
N TRP A 252 -21.36 0.23 -8.01
CA TRP A 252 -20.24 0.54 -7.11
C TRP A 252 -18.95 0.70 -7.92
N LEU A 253 -18.30 1.87 -7.78
CA LEU A 253 -17.14 2.28 -8.59
C LEU A 253 -15.88 2.44 -7.76
N CYS A 254 -15.98 3.07 -6.59
CA CYS A 254 -14.84 3.28 -5.71
C CYS A 254 -15.10 2.60 -4.37
N PHE A 255 -14.26 1.63 -3.99
CA PHE A 255 -14.32 0.90 -2.72
C PHE A 255 -13.00 0.17 -2.48
N LYS A 256 -12.74 -0.21 -1.23
CA LYS A 256 -11.58 -1.03 -0.86
C LYS A 256 -11.99 -2.50 -0.74
N GLU A 257 -11.13 -3.42 -1.19
CA GLU A 257 -11.36 -4.87 -1.02
C GLU A 257 -11.33 -5.28 0.46
N GLN A 258 -10.54 -4.57 1.27
CA GLN A 258 -10.46 -4.73 2.72
C GLN A 258 -10.56 -3.35 3.39
N GLY A 259 -11.42 -3.25 4.41
CA GLY A 259 -11.65 -1.99 5.13
C GLY A 259 -12.58 -1.02 4.39
N TYR A 260 -12.47 0.26 4.72
CA TYR A 260 -13.31 1.34 4.19
C TYR A 260 -12.43 2.54 3.78
N ILE A 261 -12.96 3.41 2.93
CA ILE A 261 -12.33 4.66 2.53
C ILE A 261 -12.36 5.62 3.72
N SER A 262 -11.20 5.94 4.29
CA SER A 262 -11.08 6.86 5.43
C SER A 262 -11.44 8.29 5.03
N ILE A 263 -11.84 9.12 5.99
CA ILE A 263 -12.01 10.57 5.74
C ILE A 263 -10.74 11.23 5.24
N ASP A 264 -9.59 10.78 5.74
CA ASP A 264 -8.28 11.35 5.39
C ASP A 264 -7.99 11.23 3.89
N GLU A 265 -8.53 10.20 3.22
CA GLU A 265 -8.36 10.00 1.77
C GLU A 265 -9.16 11.01 0.93
N PHE A 266 -10.12 11.70 1.53
CA PHE A 266 -10.87 12.76 0.88
C PHE A 266 -10.23 14.15 1.08
N ASN A 267 -9.14 14.25 1.85
CA ASN A 267 -8.49 15.52 2.24
C ASN A 267 -9.48 16.55 2.81
N ILE A 268 -10.42 16.10 3.65
CA ILE A 268 -11.45 16.94 4.27
C ILE A 268 -10.90 17.56 5.57
N LEU A 269 -11.12 18.87 5.79
CA LEU A 269 -10.76 19.55 7.04
C LEU A 269 -11.61 19.06 8.23
N PRO A 270 -11.05 18.90 9.45
CA PRO A 270 -11.74 18.29 10.61
C PRO A 270 -13.05 18.97 11.05
N SER A 271 -13.25 20.24 10.70
CA SER A 271 -14.47 21.00 11.01
C SER A 271 -15.69 20.57 10.18
N GLU A 272 -15.48 19.84 9.09
CA GLU A 272 -16.54 19.30 8.24
C GLU A 272 -16.89 17.85 8.64
N ARG A 273 -17.61 17.65 9.75
CA ARG A 273 -18.29 16.36 10.00
C ARG A 273 -19.44 16.18 9.00
N GLN A 274 -19.14 15.66 7.81
CA GLN A 274 -19.98 15.72 6.60
C GLN A 274 -21.22 14.81 6.61
N TRP A 275 -21.14 13.66 7.29
CA TRP A 275 -22.26 12.75 7.52
C TRP A 275 -22.29 12.25 8.98
N PRO A 276 -23.45 12.29 9.66
CA PRO A 276 -23.55 11.83 11.04
C PRO A 276 -23.46 10.29 11.08
N PRO A 277 -22.66 9.72 12.01
CA PRO A 277 -22.44 8.27 12.09
C PRO A 277 -23.72 7.45 12.34
N TYR A 278 -24.80 8.09 12.81
CA TYR A 278 -26.02 7.43 13.28
C TYR A 278 -27.28 7.71 12.45
N ARG A 279 -27.21 8.41 11.30
CA ARG A 279 -28.40 8.56 10.44
C ARG A 279 -28.48 7.45 9.41
N THR A 280 -29.68 6.91 9.22
CA THR A 280 -29.94 5.91 8.16
C THR A 280 -29.64 6.46 6.78
N LEU A 281 -30.02 7.71 6.54
CA LEU A 281 -29.94 8.33 5.25
C LEU A 281 -29.78 9.85 5.39
N ASN A 282 -28.83 10.41 4.65
CA ASN A 282 -28.67 11.84 4.45
C ASN A 282 -28.60 12.19 2.95
N GLN A 283 -29.13 13.34 2.55
CA GLN A 283 -29.12 13.83 1.17
C GLN A 283 -28.45 15.20 1.13
N ARG A 284 -27.68 15.42 0.07
CA ARG A 284 -27.23 16.74 -0.36
C ARG A 284 -27.77 17.05 -1.74
N GLU A 285 -28.14 18.30 -1.95
CA GLU A 285 -28.68 18.80 -3.23
C GLU A 285 -27.57 18.89 -4.30
N ASP A 286 -26.33 19.08 -3.86
CA ASP A 286 -25.12 19.12 -4.66
C ASP A 286 -24.21 17.92 -4.34
N ILE A 287 -23.30 17.62 -5.28
CA ILE A 287 -22.28 16.60 -5.09
C ILE A 287 -21.05 17.28 -4.47
N PRO A 288 -20.66 16.89 -3.24
CA PRO A 288 -19.52 17.51 -2.61
C PRO A 288 -18.25 17.38 -3.45
N GLN A 289 -17.45 18.44 -3.49
CA GLN A 289 -16.28 18.50 -4.35
C GLN A 289 -15.30 17.35 -4.09
N TYR A 290 -15.09 16.94 -2.84
CA TYR A 290 -14.23 15.82 -2.49
C TYR A 290 -14.80 14.46 -2.95
N ILE A 291 -16.13 14.27 -2.98
CA ILE A 291 -16.74 13.06 -3.57
C ILE A 291 -16.54 13.08 -5.08
N SER A 292 -16.80 14.23 -5.71
CA SER A 292 -16.61 14.40 -7.15
C SER A 292 -15.15 14.18 -7.56
N GLN A 293 -14.21 14.75 -6.80
CA GLN A 293 -12.77 14.51 -6.96
C GLN A 293 -12.43 13.06 -6.73
N TYR A 294 -12.85 12.41 -5.64
CA TYR A 294 -12.52 11.00 -5.41
C TYR A 294 -13.12 10.06 -6.49
N LEU A 295 -14.30 10.42 -7.01
CA LEU A 295 -14.94 9.70 -8.11
C LEU A 295 -14.20 9.91 -9.45
N LEU A 296 -13.79 11.15 -9.76
CA LEU A 296 -13.25 11.53 -11.09
C LEU A 296 -11.71 11.60 -11.16
N GLN A 297 -11.06 11.82 -10.03
CA GLN A 297 -9.63 11.75 -9.76
C GLN A 297 -9.42 10.63 -8.75
N ASN A 298 -9.25 9.40 -9.22
CA ASN A 298 -8.39 8.48 -8.49
C ASN A 298 -7.70 7.49 -9.43
N ASN A 299 -6.40 7.76 -9.59
CA ASN A 299 -5.43 6.68 -9.50
C ASN A 299 -5.61 5.98 -8.15
N ASN A 300 -5.38 4.67 -8.14
CA ASN A 300 -5.22 3.80 -6.97
C ASN A 300 -6.47 2.99 -6.55
N MET A 301 -6.89 2.06 -7.43
CA MET A 301 -7.14 0.68 -6.96
C MET A 301 -5.78 -0.04 -6.78
N GLU A 302 -4.93 0.56 -5.97
CA GLU A 302 -3.73 -0.01 -5.36
C GLU A 302 -3.67 0.66 -3.99
N ASN A 303 -4.27 0.06 -2.97
CA ASN A 303 -3.75 0.35 -1.64
C ASN A 303 -2.32 -0.17 -1.63
N ASN A 304 -1.39 0.76 -1.36
CA ASN A 304 0.04 0.64 -1.10
C ASN A 304 0.87 1.22 -2.25
N ASN A 305 1.50 2.40 -2.14
CA ASN A 305 2.05 3.02 -0.94
C ASN A 305 2.51 4.44 -1.33
N GLU A 306 2.32 5.45 -0.47
CA GLU A 306 3.14 6.68 -0.49
C GLU A 306 4.65 6.34 -0.62
N TYR A 307 5.00 5.18 -0.08
CA TYR A 307 6.32 4.57 -0.08
C TYR A 307 6.65 3.68 -1.28
N GLU A 308 5.73 3.40 -2.19
CA GLU A 308 5.90 2.34 -3.20
C GLU A 308 7.03 2.66 -4.17
N LYS A 309 7.19 3.95 -4.50
CA LYS A 309 8.33 4.43 -5.29
C LYS A 309 9.67 4.09 -4.62
N TYR A 310 9.76 4.20 -3.30
CA TYR A 310 10.96 3.87 -2.54
C TYR A 310 11.12 2.36 -2.38
N ILE A 311 10.03 1.63 -2.19
CA ILE A 311 10.03 0.16 -2.12
C ILE A 311 10.53 -0.43 -3.43
N LYS A 312 9.95 -0.02 -4.58
CA LYS A 312 10.40 -0.44 -5.92
C LYS A 312 11.89 -0.12 -6.14
N LEU A 313 12.33 1.06 -5.72
CA LEU A 313 13.73 1.47 -5.82
C LEU A 313 14.65 0.60 -4.95
N LEU A 314 14.25 0.34 -3.70
CA LEU A 314 14.98 -0.50 -2.75
C LEU A 314 14.98 -1.97 -3.17
N GLU A 315 13.90 -2.48 -3.74
CA GLU A 315 13.81 -3.85 -4.22
C GLU A 315 14.73 -4.11 -5.42
N ALA A 316 14.77 -3.15 -6.35
CA ALA A 316 15.64 -3.21 -7.52
C ALA A 316 17.12 -3.12 -7.16
N ASN A 317 17.49 -2.26 -6.20
CA ASN A 317 18.89 -1.94 -5.91
C ASN A 317 19.45 -2.61 -4.66
N LYS A 318 18.60 -3.15 -3.79
CA LYS A 318 18.92 -3.73 -2.46
C LYS A 318 19.51 -2.75 -1.44
N ASN A 319 20.10 -1.65 -1.86
CA ASN A 319 20.60 -0.59 -1.00
C ASN A 319 20.11 0.77 -1.49
N LEU A 320 19.59 1.60 -0.57
CA LEU A 320 19.07 2.94 -0.83
C LEU A 320 19.67 3.93 0.17
N ILE A 321 20.08 5.11 -0.30
CA ILE A 321 20.44 6.26 0.53
C ILE A 321 19.38 7.34 0.36
N LEU A 322 18.75 7.70 1.47
CA LEU A 322 17.88 8.86 1.60
C LEU A 322 18.74 10.06 2.02
N THR A 323 18.87 11.04 1.14
CA THR A 323 19.64 12.27 1.40
C THR A 323 18.74 13.49 1.44
N GLY A 324 19.23 14.60 1.95
CA GLY A 324 18.50 15.87 1.96
C GLY A 324 18.90 16.75 3.13
N ALA A 325 18.26 17.91 3.18
CA ALA A 325 18.31 18.85 4.28
C ALA A 325 17.99 18.19 5.65
N PRO A 326 18.50 18.74 6.76
CA PRO A 326 18.15 18.27 8.09
C PRO A 326 16.67 18.53 8.40
N GLY A 327 16.07 17.62 9.17
CA GLY A 327 14.67 17.73 9.59
C GLY A 327 13.63 17.37 8.53
N THR A 328 14.01 16.80 7.39
CA THR A 328 13.08 16.32 6.35
C THR A 328 12.49 14.92 6.63
N GLY A 329 12.75 14.35 7.81
CA GLY A 329 12.16 13.08 8.26
C GLY A 329 12.71 11.83 7.57
N LYS A 330 13.93 11.85 7.04
CA LYS A 330 14.56 10.70 6.34
C LYS A 330 14.59 9.42 7.19
N THR A 331 14.93 9.54 8.47
CA THR A 331 14.97 8.41 9.42
C THR A 331 13.58 7.85 9.71
N TYR A 332 12.58 8.72 9.78
CA TYR A 332 11.17 8.31 9.90
C TYR A 332 10.72 7.58 8.63
N LEU A 333 11.02 8.16 7.46
CA LEU A 333 10.73 7.57 6.15
C LEU A 333 11.39 6.19 5.96
N ALA A 334 12.63 6.00 6.40
CA ALA A 334 13.31 4.71 6.33
C ALA A 334 12.58 3.62 7.12
N LYS A 335 12.06 3.95 8.31
CA LYS A 335 11.26 3.03 9.14
C LYS A 335 9.91 2.75 8.49
N ALA A 336 9.23 3.80 8.01
CA ALA A 336 7.95 3.67 7.33
C ALA A 336 8.07 2.78 6.07
N ILE A 337 9.15 2.89 5.29
CA ILE A 337 9.43 2.00 4.15
C ILE A 337 9.59 0.55 4.62
N ALA A 338 10.33 0.30 5.71
CA ALA A 338 10.53 -1.05 6.23
C ALA A 338 9.22 -1.68 6.72
N GLU A 339 8.41 -0.92 7.46
CA GLU A 339 7.08 -1.33 7.93
C GLU A 339 6.13 -1.60 6.75
N ALA A 340 6.12 -0.72 5.75
CA ALA A 340 5.33 -0.86 4.54
C ALA A 340 5.74 -2.06 3.66
N MET A 341 6.95 -2.58 3.83
CA MET A 341 7.44 -3.81 3.19
C MET A 341 7.09 -5.09 3.98
N ASP A 342 6.45 -4.97 5.15
CA ASP A 342 6.32 -6.03 6.16
C ASP A 342 7.69 -6.67 6.48
N ALA A 343 8.72 -5.82 6.53
CA ALA A 343 10.09 -6.24 6.76
C ALA A 343 10.42 -6.15 8.24
N GLU A 344 11.14 -7.15 8.74
CA GLU A 344 11.78 -7.03 10.03
C GLU A 344 13.02 -6.14 9.89
N TYR A 345 13.14 -5.13 10.75
CA TYR A 345 14.24 -4.19 10.62
C TYR A 345 15.04 -4.02 11.92
N ASP A 346 16.28 -3.59 11.74
CA ASP A 346 17.18 -3.22 12.83
C ASP A 346 17.87 -1.90 12.45
N PHE A 347 18.39 -1.19 13.45
CA PHE A 347 18.79 0.20 13.32
C PHE A 347 20.12 0.47 14.03
N VAL A 348 21.04 1.12 13.33
CA VAL A 348 22.27 1.68 13.92
C VAL A 348 22.47 3.12 13.44
N GLN A 349 23.21 3.91 14.22
CA GLN A 349 23.64 5.24 13.83
C GLN A 349 25.17 5.26 13.74
N PHE A 350 25.70 5.75 12.62
CA PHE A 350 27.15 5.89 12.47
C PHE A 350 27.67 7.15 13.16
N HIS A 351 28.86 7.02 13.73
CA HIS A 351 29.60 8.09 14.37
C HIS A 351 31.10 7.93 14.06
N PRO A 352 31.94 8.96 14.23
CA PRO A 352 33.35 8.90 13.80
C PRO A 352 34.17 7.73 14.38
N SER A 353 33.84 7.28 15.58
CA SER A 353 34.50 6.12 16.22
C SER A 353 33.88 4.75 15.89
N TYR A 354 32.85 4.69 15.04
CA TYR A 354 32.17 3.45 14.68
C TYR A 354 33.03 2.70 13.67
N ASP A 355 33.32 1.42 13.92
CA ASP A 355 34.32 0.68 13.13
C ASP A 355 33.83 -0.74 12.76
N TYR A 356 34.63 -1.43 11.95
CA TYR A 356 34.41 -2.81 11.52
C TYR A 356 34.08 -3.75 12.69
N THR A 357 34.74 -3.55 13.84
CA THR A 357 34.59 -4.43 15.00
C THR A 357 33.21 -4.38 15.65
N ASP A 358 32.48 -3.28 15.45
CA ASP A 358 31.12 -3.09 15.97
C ASP A 358 30.07 -3.52 14.94
N PHE A 359 30.37 -3.34 13.65
CA PHE A 359 29.45 -3.60 12.56
C PHE A 359 29.46 -5.05 12.07
N VAL A 360 30.66 -5.61 11.84
CA VAL A 360 30.86 -6.91 11.21
C VAL A 360 31.26 -7.94 12.26
N GLU A 361 32.44 -7.79 12.85
CA GLU A 361 32.96 -8.66 13.91
C GLU A 361 34.27 -8.14 14.50
N GLY A 362 34.53 -8.47 15.76
CA GLY A 362 35.80 -8.13 16.40
C GLY A 362 36.10 -8.95 17.63
N LEU A 363 37.34 -8.85 18.09
CA LEU A 363 37.76 -9.43 19.37
C LEU A 363 37.27 -8.57 20.53
N ARG A 364 36.72 -9.23 21.55
CA ARG A 364 36.31 -8.61 22.81
C ARG A 364 36.93 -9.39 23.97
N PRO A 365 37.40 -8.70 25.02
CA PRO A 365 37.99 -9.38 26.17
C PRO A 365 36.93 -10.21 26.89
N THR A 366 37.31 -11.40 27.34
CA THR A 366 36.49 -12.22 28.23
C THR A 366 36.71 -11.82 29.69
N PRO A 367 35.78 -12.13 30.62
CA PRO A 367 36.06 -12.05 32.04
C PRO A 367 37.36 -12.81 32.39
N PRO A 368 38.11 -12.36 33.42
CA PRO A 368 39.32 -13.04 33.84
C PRO A 368 39.04 -14.50 34.21
N ASP A 369 39.91 -15.41 33.80
CA ASP A 369 39.84 -16.80 34.24
C ASP A 369 40.16 -16.93 35.75
N ASN A 370 40.05 -18.15 36.29
CA ASN A 370 40.34 -18.44 37.69
C ASN A 370 41.80 -18.16 38.11
N ARG A 371 42.69 -17.82 37.17
CA ARG A 371 44.08 -17.43 37.38
C ARG A 371 44.32 -15.93 37.14
N GLY A 372 43.27 -15.16 36.84
CA GLY A 372 43.32 -13.73 36.58
C GLY A 372 43.74 -13.35 35.15
N ASN A 373 43.84 -14.30 34.22
CA ASN A 373 44.20 -14.01 32.83
C ASN A 373 42.99 -13.55 32.03
N ILE A 374 43.17 -12.51 31.21
CA ILE A 374 42.15 -12.03 30.28
C ILE A 374 42.31 -12.77 28.95
N GLY A 375 41.24 -13.42 28.49
CA GLY A 375 41.14 -14.00 27.15
C GLY A 375 40.48 -13.04 26.16
N PHE A 376 40.44 -13.43 24.89
CA PHE A 376 39.69 -12.73 23.85
C PHE A 376 38.76 -13.70 23.12
N GLU A 377 37.54 -13.26 22.86
CA GLU A 377 36.58 -13.99 22.05
C GLU A 377 36.15 -13.16 20.85
N ARG A 378 35.92 -13.82 19.72
CA ARG A 378 35.34 -13.21 18.53
C ARG A 378 33.85 -12.96 18.80
N LYS A 379 33.39 -11.73 18.60
CA LYS A 379 31.97 -11.38 18.65
C LYS A 379 31.49 -10.86 17.31
N ASP A 380 30.33 -11.35 16.88
CA ASP A 380 29.62 -10.79 15.74
C ASP A 380 29.14 -9.37 16.03
N GLY A 381 29.35 -8.48 15.06
CA GLY A 381 28.82 -7.13 15.04
C GLY A 381 27.34 -7.08 14.69
N ALA A 382 26.78 -5.87 14.70
CA ALA A 382 25.35 -5.64 14.49
C ALA A 382 24.84 -6.20 13.16
N PHE A 383 25.55 -5.93 12.06
CA PHE A 383 25.13 -6.32 10.72
C PHE A 383 25.29 -7.82 10.46
N LYS A 384 26.38 -8.43 10.97
CA LYS A 384 26.59 -9.88 10.87
C LYS A 384 25.51 -10.65 11.62
N LYS A 385 25.17 -10.23 12.85
CA LYS A 385 24.04 -10.79 13.61
C LYS A 385 22.71 -10.66 12.88
N PHE A 386 22.45 -9.51 12.26
CA PHE A 386 21.25 -9.29 11.47
C PHE A 386 21.16 -10.23 10.26
N CYS A 387 22.27 -10.45 9.55
CA CYS A 387 22.33 -11.41 8.45
C CYS A 387 22.08 -12.86 8.91
N ILE A 388 22.64 -13.26 10.05
CA ILE A 388 22.37 -14.58 10.67
C ILE A 388 20.87 -14.75 10.91
N LYS A 389 20.21 -13.73 11.46
CA LYS A 389 18.77 -13.72 11.72
C LYS A 389 17.97 -13.91 10.43
N ALA A 390 18.31 -13.16 9.38
CA ALA A 390 17.64 -13.23 8.08
C ALA A 390 17.78 -14.61 7.41
N ILE A 391 18.94 -15.28 7.57
CA ILE A 391 19.17 -16.64 7.05
C ILE A 391 18.33 -17.66 7.80
N LYS A 392 18.30 -17.62 9.13
CA LYS A 392 17.55 -18.58 9.97
C LYS A 392 16.04 -18.52 9.69
N VAL A 393 15.49 -17.32 9.49
CA VAL A 393 14.07 -17.14 9.13
C VAL A 393 13.77 -17.63 7.71
N LYS A 394 14.71 -17.44 6.77
CA LYS A 394 14.58 -17.97 5.41
C LYS A 394 14.55 -19.51 5.38
N GLN A 395 15.38 -20.17 6.19
CA GLN A 395 15.41 -21.64 6.29
C GLN A 395 14.14 -22.25 6.90
N SER A 396 13.48 -21.53 7.82
CA SER A 396 12.22 -21.97 8.45
C SER A 396 10.97 -21.68 7.60
N SER A 397 11.07 -20.81 6.60
CA SER A 397 9.93 -20.38 5.75
C SER A 397 9.94 -21.00 4.35
N SER A 398 11.01 -21.68 3.93
CA SER A 398 11.07 -22.33 2.63
C SER A 398 10.39 -23.69 2.66
N ALA A 399 9.27 -23.83 1.96
CA ALA A 399 8.85 -25.12 1.42
C ALA A 399 10.04 -25.73 0.65
N TYR A 400 10.39 -26.98 1.00
CA TYR A 400 11.66 -27.62 0.66
C TYR A 400 11.89 -27.72 -0.85
N LYS A 401 13.00 -27.18 -1.35
CA LYS A 401 13.33 -27.15 -2.79
C LYS A 401 14.23 -28.28 -3.26
N SER A 402 14.84 -29.06 -2.36
CA SER A 402 15.68 -30.20 -2.74
C SER A 402 15.41 -31.46 -1.92
N VAL A 403 15.71 -32.61 -2.51
CA VAL A 403 15.62 -33.93 -1.86
C VAL A 403 16.52 -34.02 -0.62
N SER A 404 17.65 -33.31 -0.64
CA SER A 404 18.58 -33.19 0.49
C SER A 404 17.97 -32.43 1.66
N ASP A 405 17.26 -31.33 1.39
CA ASP A 405 16.62 -30.52 2.43
C ASP A 405 15.46 -31.29 3.10
N ALA A 406 14.66 -32.01 2.31
CA ALA A 406 13.58 -32.86 2.81
C ALA A 406 14.10 -33.97 3.74
N LEU A 407 15.24 -34.59 3.39
CA LEU A 407 15.89 -35.60 4.23
C LEU A 407 16.44 -34.99 5.53
N LEU A 408 17.05 -33.80 5.46
CA LEU A 408 17.61 -33.13 6.63
C LEU A 408 16.53 -32.78 7.65
N SER A 409 15.40 -32.22 7.20
CA SER A 409 14.29 -31.86 8.08
C SER A 409 13.57 -33.07 8.68
N PHE A 410 13.42 -34.17 7.94
CA PHE A 410 12.93 -35.41 8.52
C PHE A 410 13.83 -35.89 9.68
N LYS A 411 15.16 -35.75 9.54
CA LYS A 411 16.10 -36.10 10.61
C LYS A 411 16.05 -35.11 11.79
N GLU A 412 15.80 -33.83 11.55
CA GLU A 412 15.57 -32.86 12.63
C GLU A 412 14.30 -33.17 13.43
N ASP A 413 13.20 -33.53 12.77
CA ASP A 413 11.98 -33.98 13.45
C ASP A 413 12.24 -35.24 14.30
N LEU A 414 13.03 -36.19 13.79
CA LEU A 414 13.44 -37.37 14.56
C LEU A 414 14.28 -37.02 15.80
N LYS A 415 15.08 -35.95 15.77
CA LYS A 415 15.82 -35.47 16.95
C LYS A 415 14.90 -34.83 17.99
N GLN A 416 13.82 -34.17 17.55
CA GLN A 416 12.90 -33.48 18.47
C GLN A 416 11.84 -34.41 19.07
N LYS A 417 11.36 -35.39 18.31
CA LYS A 417 10.20 -36.23 18.69
C LYS A 417 10.58 -37.64 19.18
N ASP A 418 11.87 -37.95 19.29
CA ASP A 418 12.48 -39.26 19.58
C ASP A 418 12.14 -40.40 18.59
N ASN A 419 10.90 -40.44 18.08
CA ASN A 419 10.49 -41.32 16.99
C ASN A 419 9.38 -40.71 16.13
N ILE A 420 9.32 -41.14 14.86
CA ILE A 420 8.21 -40.86 13.95
C ILE A 420 7.59 -42.20 13.53
N VAL A 421 6.27 -42.21 13.46
CA VAL A 421 5.47 -43.40 13.20
C VAL A 421 5.00 -43.39 11.74
N ILE A 422 5.42 -44.38 10.96
CA ILE A 422 5.19 -44.45 9.52
C ILE A 422 4.45 -45.75 9.17
N SER A 423 3.47 -45.70 8.28
CA SER A 423 2.78 -46.90 7.78
C SER A 423 3.65 -47.65 6.77
N SER A 424 3.70 -48.99 6.86
CA SER A 424 4.39 -49.79 5.85
C SER A 424 3.63 -49.84 4.53
N PHE A 425 4.36 -49.77 3.41
CA PHE A 425 3.78 -49.93 2.07
C PHE A 425 3.20 -51.35 1.79
N ARG A 426 3.68 -52.40 2.47
CA ARG A 426 3.29 -53.81 2.19
C ARG A 426 2.23 -54.38 3.14
N SER A 427 2.05 -53.80 4.31
CA SER A 427 1.19 -54.33 5.37
C SER A 427 0.70 -53.20 6.27
N ASN A 428 -0.43 -53.39 6.95
CA ASN A 428 -0.95 -52.45 7.97
C ASN A 428 -0.07 -52.33 9.23
N THR A 429 1.18 -52.79 9.16
CA THR A 429 2.17 -52.66 10.24
C THR A 429 2.74 -51.26 10.28
N ILE A 430 2.91 -50.78 11.51
CA ILE A 430 3.50 -49.50 11.84
C ILE A 430 5.01 -49.64 11.97
N ILE A 431 5.76 -48.68 11.43
CA ILE A 431 7.21 -48.57 11.49
C ILE A 431 7.54 -47.38 12.39
N LYS A 432 8.20 -47.62 13.53
CA LYS A 432 8.77 -46.53 14.34
C LYS A 432 10.20 -46.24 13.86
N THR A 433 10.41 -45.06 13.33
CA THR A 433 11.74 -44.59 12.91
C THR A 433 12.39 -43.76 14.00
N SER A 434 13.71 -43.92 14.19
CA SER A 434 14.54 -43.09 15.07
C SER A 434 15.92 -42.87 14.43
N LEU A 435 16.76 -42.04 15.04
CA LEU A 435 18.16 -41.91 14.66
C LEU A 435 19.05 -42.91 15.41
N SER A 436 20.01 -43.51 14.70
CA SER A 436 21.07 -44.31 15.29
C SER A 436 22.13 -43.42 15.98
N SER A 437 23.02 -44.04 16.76
CA SER A 437 24.21 -43.38 17.33
C SER A 437 25.16 -42.77 16.27
N THR A 438 25.04 -43.21 15.01
CA THR A 438 25.79 -42.70 13.85
C THR A 438 24.96 -41.72 13.00
N ASN A 439 23.88 -41.17 13.55
CA ASN A 439 22.99 -40.21 12.89
C ASN A 439 22.37 -40.76 11.59
N CYS A 440 22.20 -42.07 11.45
CA CYS A 440 21.50 -42.70 10.31
C CYS A 440 20.04 -42.97 10.68
N ILE A 441 19.12 -42.99 9.70
CA ILE A 441 17.74 -43.36 9.97
C ILE A 441 17.70 -44.86 10.30
N SER A 442 17.01 -45.23 11.38
CA SER A 442 16.96 -46.59 11.90
C SER A 442 15.55 -46.97 12.33
N VAL A 443 15.30 -48.28 12.45
CA VAL A 443 14.04 -48.84 12.94
C VAL A 443 14.37 -49.68 14.16
N PRO A 444 14.20 -49.15 15.39
CA PRO A 444 14.64 -49.83 16.62
C PRO A 444 14.03 -51.22 16.82
N GLU A 445 12.80 -51.41 16.37
CA GLU A 445 12.07 -52.68 16.49
C GLU A 445 12.64 -53.78 15.56
N LYS A 446 13.54 -53.43 14.63
CA LYS A 446 14.26 -54.37 13.77
C LYS A 446 15.75 -54.31 14.05
N SER A 447 16.25 -55.30 14.78
CA SER A 447 17.65 -55.40 15.17
C SER A 447 18.61 -55.21 13.98
N GLY A 448 19.49 -54.21 14.11
CA GLY A 448 20.56 -53.93 13.14
C GLY A 448 20.14 -53.20 11.86
N TRP A 449 18.89 -52.77 11.69
CA TRP A 449 18.47 -52.05 10.50
C TRP A 449 18.72 -50.54 10.61
N SER A 450 19.54 -50.01 9.70
CA SER A 450 19.73 -48.59 9.46
C SER A 450 19.95 -48.32 7.97
N VAL A 451 19.71 -47.07 7.56
CA VAL A 451 19.89 -46.61 6.19
C VAL A 451 20.72 -45.33 6.19
N SER A 452 21.72 -45.29 5.31
CA SER A 452 22.57 -44.11 5.12
C SER A 452 21.86 -43.04 4.29
N ASP A 453 22.24 -41.78 4.49
CA ASP A 453 21.68 -40.65 3.76
C ASP A 453 21.85 -40.84 2.25
N LYS A 454 23.02 -41.28 1.80
CA LYS A 454 23.28 -41.57 0.37
C LYS A 454 22.28 -42.56 -0.22
N LYS A 455 21.94 -43.63 0.51
CA LYS A 455 21.00 -44.65 0.04
C LYS A 455 19.55 -44.12 0.04
N MET A 456 19.19 -43.31 1.05
CA MET A 456 17.87 -42.67 1.13
C MET A 456 17.66 -41.61 0.05
N LEU A 457 18.66 -40.75 -0.19
CA LEU A 457 18.65 -39.75 -1.27
C LEU A 457 18.48 -40.41 -2.63
N THR A 458 19.28 -41.47 -2.90
CA THR A 458 19.19 -42.23 -4.16
C THR A 458 17.78 -42.78 -4.36
N TYR A 459 17.13 -43.29 -3.30
CA TYR A 459 15.76 -43.77 -3.37
C TYR A 459 14.75 -42.65 -3.65
N ILE A 460 14.81 -41.53 -2.92
CA ILE A 460 13.83 -40.43 -3.09
C ILE A 460 13.93 -39.82 -4.51
N GLU A 461 15.15 -39.73 -5.06
CA GLU A 461 15.42 -39.22 -6.41
C GLU A 461 15.00 -40.18 -7.53
N THR A 462 15.36 -41.47 -7.42
CA THR A 462 15.22 -42.43 -8.54
C THR A 462 14.03 -43.37 -8.40
N GLY A 463 13.49 -43.53 -7.19
CA GLY A 463 12.48 -44.54 -6.84
C GLY A 463 13.02 -45.97 -6.81
N ILE A 464 14.32 -46.19 -7.02
CA ILE A 464 14.92 -47.53 -7.13
C ILE A 464 15.29 -48.05 -5.74
N CYS A 465 14.71 -49.18 -5.35
CA CYS A 465 15.13 -49.97 -4.19
C CYS A 465 15.07 -51.47 -4.52
N HIS A 466 15.74 -52.32 -3.73
CA HIS A 466 15.64 -53.77 -3.91
C HIS A 466 14.22 -54.26 -3.59
N GLU A 467 13.77 -55.31 -4.30
CA GLU A 467 12.42 -55.88 -4.16
C GLU A 467 12.06 -56.40 -2.76
N ASN A 468 12.98 -56.43 -1.79
CA ASN A 468 12.69 -56.81 -0.40
C ASN A 468 12.91 -55.66 0.60
N ASP A 469 13.27 -54.45 0.16
CA ASP A 469 13.59 -53.31 1.03
C ASP A 469 12.34 -52.52 1.43
N THR A 470 11.54 -53.11 2.31
CA THR A 470 10.25 -52.55 2.74
C THR A 470 10.41 -51.24 3.52
N TYR A 471 11.49 -51.10 4.30
CA TYR A 471 11.70 -49.97 5.20
C TYR A 471 12.24 -48.75 4.47
N THR A 472 13.26 -48.90 3.61
CA THR A 472 13.75 -47.77 2.80
C THR A 472 12.64 -47.22 1.92
N LYS A 473 11.82 -48.10 1.33
CA LYS A 473 10.67 -47.70 0.52
C LYS A 473 9.64 -46.90 1.31
N SER A 474 9.14 -47.47 2.42
CA SER A 474 8.06 -46.84 3.21
C SER A 474 8.51 -45.51 3.83
N ILE A 475 9.74 -45.43 4.33
CA ILE A 475 10.29 -44.21 4.92
C ILE A 475 10.54 -43.16 3.83
N GLY A 476 11.10 -43.55 2.68
CA GLY A 476 11.36 -42.63 1.59
C GLY A 476 10.08 -42.09 0.94
N ASP A 477 9.04 -42.91 0.81
CA ASP A 477 7.71 -42.49 0.32
C ASP A 477 7.08 -41.49 1.30
N TYR A 478 7.18 -41.75 2.61
CA TYR A 478 6.73 -40.81 3.65
C TYR A 478 7.49 -39.47 3.58
N ILE A 479 8.81 -39.49 3.41
CA ILE A 479 9.60 -38.26 3.23
C ILE A 479 9.15 -37.52 1.97
N LYS A 480 8.91 -38.24 0.87
CA LYS A 480 8.45 -37.65 -0.39
C LYS A 480 7.06 -37.02 -0.27
N GLU A 481 6.13 -37.69 0.42
CA GLU A 481 4.77 -37.22 0.60
C GLU A 481 4.67 -36.04 1.58
N HIS A 482 5.35 -36.13 2.72
CA HIS A 482 5.20 -35.15 3.80
C HIS A 482 6.21 -34.00 3.77
N TYR A 483 7.38 -34.20 3.14
CA TYR A 483 8.47 -33.22 3.13
C TYR A 483 8.86 -32.76 1.73
N LEU A 484 8.50 -33.48 0.65
CA LEU A 484 8.77 -33.06 -0.73
C LEU A 484 7.51 -32.50 -1.44
N ASN A 485 6.32 -33.03 -1.15
CA ASN A 485 5.06 -32.68 -1.83
C ASN A 485 4.24 -31.55 -1.17
N SER A 486 4.75 -30.85 -0.15
CA SER A 486 4.07 -29.70 0.48
C SER A 486 4.05 -28.43 -0.40
N VAL A 487 4.09 -28.56 -1.73
CA VAL A 487 4.26 -27.45 -2.71
C VAL A 487 2.93 -26.74 -3.05
N LEU A 488 1.78 -27.14 -2.51
CA LEU A 488 0.48 -26.55 -2.90
C LEU A 488 -0.39 -25.99 -1.77
N ALA A 489 0.17 -25.76 -0.58
CA ALA A 489 -0.52 -25.01 0.48
C ALA A 489 0.33 -23.81 0.91
N ASP A 490 -0.13 -22.61 0.55
CA ASP A 490 0.34 -21.29 0.97
C ASP A 490 1.87 -21.08 1.04
N VAL A 491 2.47 -20.68 -0.09
CA VAL A 491 3.79 -20.04 -0.08
C VAL A 491 3.66 -18.71 0.63
N LYS A 492 3.92 -18.68 1.95
CA LYS A 492 4.14 -17.43 2.67
C LYS A 492 5.27 -16.68 1.97
N PRO A 493 5.12 -15.37 1.69
CA PRO A 493 6.18 -14.58 1.07
C PRO A 493 7.45 -14.66 1.95
N ILE A 494 8.62 -14.77 1.31
CA ILE A 494 9.91 -14.79 2.02
C ILE A 494 10.02 -13.50 2.82
N LYS A 495 10.09 -13.63 4.15
CA LYS A 495 10.18 -12.47 5.06
C LYS A 495 11.38 -11.61 4.69
N LYS A 496 11.12 -10.32 4.46
CA LYS A 496 12.13 -9.31 4.11
C LYS A 496 12.78 -8.77 5.37
N PHE A 497 14.03 -8.34 5.25
CA PHE A 497 14.83 -7.80 6.35
C PHE A 497 15.44 -6.47 5.91
N VAL A 498 15.21 -5.38 6.64
CA VAL A 498 15.76 -4.05 6.32
C VAL A 498 16.73 -3.61 7.41
N PHE A 499 17.96 -3.27 7.04
CA PHE A 499 18.94 -2.74 7.98
C PHE A 499 19.09 -1.23 7.74
N ILE A 500 18.72 -0.43 8.75
CA ILE A 500 18.72 1.03 8.66
C ILE A 500 20.03 1.57 9.27
N ILE A 501 20.74 2.39 8.50
CA ILE A 501 21.99 3.05 8.92
C ILE A 501 21.77 4.56 8.91
N ASP A 502 21.58 5.13 10.09
CA ASP A 502 21.38 6.56 10.24
C ASP A 502 22.72 7.30 10.23
N GLU A 503 22.75 8.50 9.65
CA GLU A 503 23.95 9.33 9.56
C GLU A 503 25.13 8.58 8.91
N ILE A 504 24.84 7.85 7.82
CA ILE A 504 25.77 6.89 7.19
C ILE A 504 27.11 7.53 6.82
N ASN A 505 27.12 8.83 6.55
CA ASN A 505 28.28 9.61 6.13
C ASN A 505 29.17 10.09 7.30
N ARG A 506 28.77 9.88 8.56
CA ARG A 506 29.56 10.24 9.75
C ARG A 506 30.59 9.19 10.16
N GLY A 507 30.63 8.04 9.48
CA GLY A 507 31.64 7.01 9.68
C GLY A 507 32.43 6.75 8.39
N GLU A 508 33.62 6.19 8.50
CA GLU A 508 34.42 5.78 7.34
C GLU A 508 33.86 4.48 6.75
N ILE A 509 32.86 4.60 5.87
CA ILE A 509 32.03 3.47 5.45
C ILE A 509 32.86 2.35 4.79
N SER A 510 33.89 2.70 4.01
CA SER A 510 34.82 1.75 3.42
C SER A 510 35.51 0.88 4.47
N LYS A 511 35.91 1.47 5.59
CA LYS A 511 36.54 0.79 6.71
C LYS A 511 35.52 -0.03 7.52
N ILE A 512 34.35 0.54 7.78
CA ILE A 512 33.28 -0.11 8.55
C ILE A 512 32.77 -1.37 7.84
N PHE A 513 32.52 -1.32 6.53
CA PHE A 513 32.07 -2.49 5.77
C PHE A 513 33.21 -3.46 5.44
N GLY A 514 34.45 -2.96 5.29
CA GLY A 514 35.60 -3.79 4.96
C GLY A 514 35.35 -4.66 3.72
N GLU A 515 35.50 -5.97 3.86
CA GLU A 515 35.35 -6.93 2.76
C GLU A 515 33.88 -7.08 2.30
N LEU A 516 32.91 -6.78 3.19
CA LEU A 516 31.49 -6.91 2.88
C LEU A 516 31.06 -5.97 1.76
N PHE A 517 31.87 -4.97 1.45
CA PHE A 517 31.66 -4.06 0.34
C PHE A 517 31.46 -4.76 -1.01
N TYR A 518 32.03 -5.95 -1.18
CA TYR A 518 31.74 -6.82 -2.33
C TYR A 518 30.35 -7.46 -2.24
N SER A 519 30.02 -8.00 -1.07
CA SER A 519 28.77 -8.72 -0.79
C SER A 519 27.53 -7.82 -0.68
N ILE A 520 27.70 -6.50 -0.51
CA ILE A 520 26.57 -5.57 -0.46
C ILE A 520 25.96 -5.26 -1.82
N ASP A 521 26.73 -5.45 -2.88
CA ASP A 521 26.26 -5.21 -4.24
C ASP A 521 25.11 -6.16 -4.58
N SER A 522 24.06 -5.63 -5.23
CA SER A 522 22.85 -6.39 -5.55
C SER A 522 23.13 -7.61 -6.45
N GLY A 523 24.18 -7.54 -7.29
CA GLY A 523 24.61 -8.64 -8.14
C GLY A 523 25.35 -9.77 -7.41
N TYR A 524 25.86 -9.50 -6.20
CA TYR A 524 26.69 -10.42 -5.41
C TYR A 524 26.04 -10.84 -4.09
N ARG A 525 24.71 -10.67 -3.94
CA ARG A 525 23.99 -11.22 -2.78
C ARG A 525 24.02 -12.75 -2.76
N GLY A 526 23.82 -13.33 -1.57
CA GLY A 526 23.82 -14.77 -1.36
C GLY A 526 25.21 -15.39 -1.49
N LYS A 527 25.26 -16.72 -1.72
CA LYS A 527 26.53 -17.46 -1.82
C LYS A 527 27.47 -16.99 -2.94
N LYS A 528 27.00 -16.16 -3.88
CA LYS A 528 27.81 -15.61 -4.96
C LYS A 528 28.78 -14.52 -4.50
N GLY A 529 28.46 -13.78 -3.44
CA GLY A 529 29.34 -12.77 -2.85
C GLY A 529 29.90 -13.19 -1.52
N ILE A 530 30.34 -14.44 -1.41
CA ILE A 530 31.07 -14.91 -0.23
C ILE A 530 32.41 -14.15 -0.14
N VAL A 531 32.71 -13.67 1.05
CA VAL A 531 33.97 -13.01 1.40
C VAL A 531 34.54 -13.61 2.68
N GLN A 532 35.86 -13.64 2.79
CA GLN A 532 36.54 -14.02 4.02
C GLN A 532 36.67 -12.77 4.88
N THR A 533 36.05 -12.77 6.07
CA THR A 533 36.13 -11.65 7.02
C THR A 533 37.48 -11.65 7.75
N GLN A 534 37.83 -10.55 8.42
CA GLN A 534 39.12 -10.40 9.09
C GLN A 534 39.41 -11.51 10.12
N TYR A 535 38.39 -12.02 10.79
CA TYR A 535 38.52 -13.07 11.81
C TYR A 535 37.93 -14.41 11.35
N GLN A 536 37.80 -14.63 10.04
CA GLN A 536 37.24 -15.86 9.45
C GLN A 536 37.97 -17.12 9.91
N ASN A 537 39.31 -17.07 10.01
CA ASN A 537 40.14 -18.20 10.46
C ASN A 537 39.85 -18.65 11.91
N MET A 538 39.11 -17.86 12.69
CA MET A 538 38.71 -18.21 14.06
C MET A 538 37.37 -18.95 14.12
N ILE A 539 36.65 -19.05 12.99
CA ILE A 539 35.43 -19.85 12.88
C ILE A 539 35.85 -21.30 12.64
N THR A 540 35.86 -22.08 13.73
CA THR A 540 36.28 -23.49 13.72
C THR A 540 35.10 -24.46 13.78
N ASP A 541 33.92 -23.96 14.12
CA ASP A 541 32.68 -24.73 14.16
C ASP A 541 32.10 -24.88 12.76
N GLU A 542 32.14 -26.09 12.20
CA GLU A 542 31.57 -26.43 10.89
C GLU A 542 30.04 -26.21 10.83
N THR A 543 29.37 -26.06 11.99
CA THR A 543 27.94 -25.76 12.05
C THR A 543 27.62 -24.26 11.97
N ASP A 544 28.63 -23.38 12.00
CA ASP A 544 28.45 -21.94 11.80
C ASP A 544 27.98 -21.66 10.36
N LEU A 545 26.94 -20.82 10.22
CA LEU A 545 26.36 -20.45 8.92
C LEU A 545 27.37 -19.80 7.97
N PHE A 546 28.43 -19.21 8.52
CA PHE A 546 29.48 -18.52 7.79
C PHE A 546 30.84 -19.24 7.89
N TYR A 547 30.88 -20.54 8.18
CA TYR A 547 32.10 -21.34 8.20
C TYR A 547 32.92 -21.20 6.91
N ASP A 548 32.27 -21.31 5.74
CA ASP A 548 32.92 -21.17 4.42
C ASP A 548 33.19 -19.71 4.01
N GLY A 549 32.72 -18.74 4.80
CA GLY A 549 32.82 -17.32 4.54
C GLY A 549 31.48 -16.58 4.70
N PHE A 550 31.58 -15.28 4.91
CA PHE A 550 30.42 -14.41 5.10
C PHE A 550 29.79 -14.01 3.75
N TYR A 551 28.47 -13.89 3.72
CA TYR A 551 27.76 -13.24 2.62
C TYR A 551 26.50 -12.54 3.12
N VAL A 552 26.02 -11.54 2.39
CA VAL A 552 24.74 -10.89 2.71
C VAL A 552 23.58 -11.60 2.00
N PRO A 553 22.52 -12.03 2.71
CA PRO A 553 21.37 -12.71 2.12
C PRO A 553 20.55 -11.85 1.13
N ASP A 554 19.92 -12.49 0.14
CA ASP A 554 19.10 -11.79 -0.88
C ASP A 554 17.85 -11.08 -0.34
N ASN A 555 17.38 -11.51 0.83
CA ASN A 555 16.23 -10.94 1.54
C ASN A 555 16.63 -9.83 2.53
N VAL A 556 17.91 -9.45 2.58
CA VAL A 556 18.41 -8.30 3.33
C VAL A 556 18.52 -7.08 2.42
N TYR A 557 17.97 -5.97 2.89
CA TYR A 557 17.96 -4.66 2.26
C TYR A 557 18.66 -3.65 3.19
N ILE A 558 19.28 -2.62 2.65
CA ILE A 558 19.95 -1.57 3.44
C ILE A 558 19.35 -0.21 3.10
N ILE A 559 18.95 0.57 4.10
CA ILE A 559 18.54 1.97 3.93
C ILE A 559 19.49 2.85 4.75
N GLY A 560 20.26 3.71 4.07
CA GLY A 560 21.08 4.74 4.70
C GLY A 560 20.34 6.07 4.75
N THR A 561 20.56 6.87 5.78
CA THR A 561 20.15 8.28 5.81
C THR A 561 21.38 9.18 5.85
N MET A 562 21.30 10.35 5.21
CA MET A 562 22.41 11.29 5.11
C MET A 562 21.91 12.74 5.14
N ASN A 563 22.62 13.61 5.86
CA ASN A 563 22.47 15.06 5.72
C ASN A 563 23.52 15.61 4.75
N ASP A 564 23.09 16.45 3.82
CA ASP A 564 23.96 16.97 2.74
C ASP A 564 24.96 18.04 3.20
N ILE A 565 24.68 18.73 4.31
CA ILE A 565 25.43 19.92 4.77
C ILE A 565 26.38 19.64 5.93
N ASP A 566 26.40 18.42 6.48
CA ASP A 566 27.24 18.11 7.64
C ASP A 566 28.73 18.29 7.26
N ARG A 567 29.41 19.23 7.96
CA ARG A 567 30.78 19.65 7.64
C ARG A 567 31.86 18.64 8.10
N SER A 568 31.49 17.65 8.91
CA SER A 568 32.37 16.65 9.53
C SER A 568 32.18 15.24 8.93
N VAL A 569 32.00 15.20 7.61
CA VAL A 569 31.53 14.02 6.88
C VAL A 569 32.66 13.41 6.07
N GLU A 570 32.71 12.08 6.05
CA GLU A 570 33.60 11.32 5.18
C GLU A 570 33.13 11.38 3.72
N SER A 571 34.06 11.62 2.79
CA SER A 571 33.72 11.71 1.38
C SER A 571 33.30 10.35 0.82
N MET A 572 32.06 10.26 0.30
CA MET A 572 31.53 9.03 -0.26
C MET A 572 32.15 8.74 -1.65
N ASP A 573 33.00 7.72 -1.73
CA ASP A 573 33.74 7.36 -2.95
C ASP A 573 32.82 6.84 -4.08
N PHE A 574 33.29 6.92 -5.32
CA PHE A 574 32.60 6.42 -6.52
C PHE A 574 32.23 4.95 -6.44
N ALA A 575 33.05 4.14 -5.78
CA ALA A 575 32.74 2.72 -5.57
C ALA A 575 31.46 2.54 -4.72
N MET A 576 31.21 3.42 -3.76
CA MET A 576 30.01 3.42 -2.93
C MET A 576 28.79 3.89 -3.72
N ARG A 577 28.94 5.00 -4.44
CA ARG A 577 27.85 5.58 -5.23
C ARG A 577 27.21 4.60 -6.21
N ARG A 578 27.97 3.62 -6.72
CA ARG A 578 27.46 2.57 -7.63
C ARG A 578 26.65 1.45 -6.95
N ARG A 579 26.81 1.24 -5.64
CA ARG A 579 26.19 0.13 -4.90
C ARG A 579 24.90 0.53 -4.17
N PHE A 580 24.65 1.82 -4.07
CA PHE A 580 23.46 2.40 -3.47
C PHE A 580 22.69 3.20 -4.51
N ALA A 581 21.37 3.04 -4.53
CA ALA A 581 20.50 4.03 -5.14
C ALA A 581 20.44 5.28 -4.25
N TRP A 582 20.29 6.46 -4.85
CA TRP A 582 20.24 7.73 -4.12
C TRP A 582 18.91 8.40 -4.37
N LYS A 583 18.25 8.81 -3.30
CA LYS A 583 17.01 9.56 -3.38
C LYS A 583 17.06 10.73 -2.41
N GLU A 584 17.06 11.92 -2.99
CA GLU A 584 16.92 13.17 -2.24
C GLU A 584 15.46 13.32 -1.76
N ILE A 585 15.33 13.71 -0.50
CA ILE A 585 14.09 14.03 0.21
C ILE A 585 14.07 15.52 0.50
N LYS A 586 13.20 16.23 -0.21
CA LYS A 586 13.06 17.69 -0.07
C LYS A 586 12.25 18.05 1.17
N ALA A 587 12.42 19.27 1.66
CA ALA A 587 11.71 19.77 2.84
C ALA A 587 10.17 19.75 2.70
N ASN A 588 9.68 19.82 1.47
CA ASN A 588 8.26 19.82 1.14
C ASN A 588 7.69 18.43 0.75
N GLU A 589 8.52 17.38 0.68
CA GLU A 589 8.06 16.04 0.26
C GLU A 589 7.47 15.21 1.41
N ASN A 590 7.79 15.54 2.68
CA ASN A 590 7.39 14.75 3.85
C ASN A 590 6.71 15.65 4.90
N LEU A 591 5.51 16.14 4.57
CA LEU A 591 4.75 17.05 5.44
C LEU A 591 3.87 16.31 6.47
N GLY A 592 3.77 14.98 6.40
CA GLY A 592 2.95 14.18 7.34
C GLY A 592 3.38 14.31 8.80
N MET A 593 4.65 14.65 9.06
CA MET A 593 5.12 14.94 10.43
C MET A 593 4.52 16.22 11.04
N LEU A 594 3.82 17.03 10.24
CA LEU A 594 3.10 18.23 10.68
C LEU A 594 1.60 17.95 10.88
N ASP A 595 1.13 16.70 10.68
CA ASP A 595 -0.28 16.35 10.81
C ASP A 595 -0.82 16.56 12.23
N ASP A 596 0.04 16.40 13.24
CA ASP A 596 -0.29 16.65 14.66
C ASP A 596 -0.56 18.13 14.98
N LEU A 597 -0.30 19.04 14.04
CA LEU A 597 -0.64 20.47 14.16
C LEU A 597 -2.07 20.77 13.69
N TYR A 598 -2.81 19.78 13.20
CA TYR A 598 -4.21 19.88 12.78
C TYR A 598 -4.48 21.14 11.94
N ASP A 599 -5.28 22.08 12.46
CA ASP A 599 -5.70 23.32 11.79
C ASP A 599 -4.54 24.31 11.55
N MET A 600 -3.39 24.17 12.22
CA MET A 600 -2.20 25.02 12.02
C MET A 600 -1.24 24.49 10.96
N LYS A 601 -1.46 23.27 10.43
CA LYS A 601 -0.53 22.64 9.49
C LYS A 601 -0.28 23.51 8.26
N ASP A 602 -1.33 24.02 7.61
CA ASP A 602 -1.19 24.80 6.38
C ASP A 602 -0.44 26.12 6.63
N GLU A 603 -0.76 26.81 7.72
CA GLU A 603 -0.09 28.05 8.17
C GLU A 603 1.41 27.80 8.39
N VAL A 604 1.75 26.72 9.09
CA VAL A 604 3.14 26.34 9.38
C VAL A 604 3.90 25.92 8.13
N VAL A 605 3.24 25.21 7.22
CA VAL A 605 3.79 24.84 5.90
C VAL A 605 4.11 26.09 5.09
N GLU A 606 3.22 27.09 5.06
CA GLU A 606 3.49 28.36 4.40
C GLU A 606 4.68 29.10 5.01
N VAL A 607 4.77 29.21 6.34
CA VAL A 607 5.92 29.83 7.03
C VAL A 607 7.22 29.11 6.66
N MET A 608 7.21 27.78 6.70
CA MET A 608 8.37 26.96 6.29
C MET A 608 8.75 27.21 4.83
N HIS A 609 7.78 27.27 3.92
CA HIS A 609 8.04 27.54 2.50
C HIS A 609 8.62 28.94 2.27
N ARG A 610 8.07 29.97 2.91
CA ARG A 610 8.63 31.33 2.82
C ARG A 610 10.07 31.38 3.32
N LEU A 611 10.33 30.77 4.48
CA LEU A 611 11.67 30.72 5.06
C LEU A 611 12.64 29.99 4.12
N ASN A 612 12.26 28.81 3.62
CA ASN A 612 13.09 28.03 2.69
C ASN A 612 13.34 28.76 1.37
N ASN A 613 12.36 29.47 0.83
CA ASN A 613 12.53 30.30 -0.37
C ASN A 613 13.48 31.49 -0.13
N ALA A 614 13.52 32.04 1.09
CA ALA A 614 14.47 33.09 1.44
C ALA A 614 15.91 32.55 1.63
N ILE A 615 16.05 31.32 2.12
CA ILE A 615 17.34 30.60 2.17
C ILE A 615 17.83 30.35 0.75
N TRP A 616 17.03 29.64 -0.06
CA TRP A 616 17.31 29.32 -1.45
C TRP A 616 16.04 28.97 -2.20
N ASN A 617 15.70 29.74 -3.23
CA ASN A 617 14.62 29.44 -4.14
C ASN A 617 15.16 28.63 -5.34
N GLU A 618 14.70 27.38 -5.46
CA GLU A 618 15.12 26.46 -6.52
C GLU A 618 14.60 26.85 -7.91
N GLU A 619 13.44 27.51 -8.01
CA GLU A 619 12.84 27.89 -9.28
C GLU A 619 13.58 29.06 -9.93
N SER A 620 13.93 30.07 -9.12
CA SER A 620 14.67 31.24 -9.58
C SER A 620 16.19 31.07 -9.50
N ASN A 621 16.69 30.02 -8.84
CA ASN A 621 18.11 29.82 -8.52
C ASN A 621 18.73 31.04 -7.81
N THR A 622 17.99 31.61 -6.86
CA THR A 622 18.42 32.78 -6.08
C THR A 622 18.22 32.53 -4.60
N GLY A 623 19.10 33.04 -3.76
CA GLY A 623 18.98 32.91 -2.31
C GLY A 623 20.06 33.71 -1.60
N ILE A 624 20.37 33.33 -0.36
CA ILE A 624 21.51 33.89 0.36
C ILE A 624 22.80 33.34 -0.26
N GLU A 625 23.76 34.23 -0.51
CA GLU A 625 25.05 33.86 -1.10
C GLU A 625 25.77 32.80 -0.25
N GLY A 626 26.20 31.71 -0.90
CA GLY A 626 26.88 30.59 -0.25
C GLY A 626 25.95 29.49 0.29
N LEU A 627 24.63 29.68 0.26
CA LEU A 627 23.64 28.65 0.60
C LEU A 627 22.97 28.07 -0.64
N ASN A 628 22.35 26.89 -0.49
CA ASN A 628 21.59 26.19 -1.53
C ASN A 628 20.47 25.35 -0.88
N ALA A 629 19.73 24.55 -1.67
CA ALA A 629 18.62 23.74 -1.18
C ALA A 629 18.98 22.74 -0.06
N ALA A 630 20.24 22.32 0.05
CA ALA A 630 20.69 21.44 1.13
C ALA A 630 20.59 22.10 2.52
N TYR A 631 20.54 23.44 2.57
CA TYR A 631 20.39 24.25 3.78
C TYR A 631 18.91 24.59 4.10
N HIS A 632 17.95 24.03 3.37
CA HIS A 632 16.55 24.15 3.75
C HIS A 632 16.31 23.55 5.15
N ILE A 633 15.26 24.02 5.80
CA ILE A 633 14.78 23.50 7.08
C ILE A 633 13.55 22.64 6.82
N GLY A 634 13.60 21.37 7.24
CA GLY A 634 12.47 20.45 7.11
C GLY A 634 11.43 20.57 8.22
N GLY A 635 10.27 19.94 8.00
CA GLY A 635 9.10 20.00 8.89
C GLY A 635 9.36 19.53 10.34
N ALA A 636 10.38 18.72 10.61
CA ALA A 636 10.64 18.23 11.97
C ALA A 636 11.10 19.35 12.93
N TYR A 637 11.60 20.46 12.40
CA TYR A 637 11.83 21.66 13.23
C TYR A 637 10.52 22.34 13.58
N PHE A 638 9.62 22.46 12.59
CA PHE A 638 8.34 23.14 12.72
C PHE A 638 7.31 22.34 13.54
N SER A 639 7.37 21.01 13.57
CA SER A 639 6.51 20.19 14.43
C SER A 639 6.70 20.50 15.93
N LYS A 640 7.87 21.02 16.32
CA LYS A 640 8.14 21.46 17.70
C LYS A 640 7.30 22.66 18.14
N LEU A 641 6.60 23.33 17.22
CA LEU A 641 5.62 24.36 17.56
C LEU A 641 4.60 23.86 18.59
N GLN A 642 4.21 22.58 18.49
CA GLN A 642 3.28 21.92 19.40
C GLN A 642 3.73 21.97 20.88
N LEU A 643 5.04 22.06 21.13
CA LEU A 643 5.58 22.17 22.50
C LEU A 643 5.22 23.49 23.19
N TYR A 644 4.87 24.50 22.41
CA TYR A 644 4.62 25.86 22.89
C TYR A 644 3.16 26.28 22.74
N LEU A 645 2.33 25.50 22.05
CA LEU A 645 0.90 25.76 21.89
C LEU A 645 0.12 25.36 23.14
N ASP A 646 -0.87 26.17 23.52
CA ASP A 646 -1.89 25.80 24.49
C ASP A 646 -3.03 24.99 23.85
N GLU A 647 -3.85 24.31 24.66
CA GLU A 647 -4.94 23.45 24.17
C GLU A 647 -5.99 24.22 23.33
N GLU A 648 -6.13 25.53 23.57
CA GLU A 648 -7.09 26.41 22.88
C GLU A 648 -6.48 27.14 21.67
N LEU A 649 -5.20 26.93 21.36
CA LEU A 649 -4.43 27.60 20.30
C LEU A 649 -4.48 29.14 20.36
N THR A 650 -4.60 29.72 21.57
CA THR A 650 -4.72 31.16 21.77
C THR A 650 -3.37 31.87 21.81
N ASN A 651 -2.29 31.13 22.06
CA ASN A 651 -0.95 31.67 22.27
C ASN A 651 -0.02 31.55 21.03
N LYS A 652 -0.57 31.61 19.82
CA LYS A 652 0.18 31.40 18.56
C LYS A 652 1.44 32.27 18.45
N SER A 653 1.34 33.59 18.65
CA SER A 653 2.49 34.50 18.55
C SER A 653 3.62 34.11 19.50
N PHE A 654 3.27 33.75 20.75
CA PHE A 654 4.21 33.23 21.73
C PHE A 654 4.87 31.91 21.29
N ALA A 655 4.08 31.00 20.71
CA ALA A 655 4.57 29.72 20.23
C ALA A 655 5.57 29.87 19.06
N TYR A 656 5.25 30.71 18.07
CA TYR A 656 6.15 30.97 16.93
C TYR A 656 7.43 31.68 17.36
N LYS A 657 7.33 32.60 18.33
CA LYS A 657 8.50 33.26 18.91
C LYS A 657 9.46 32.26 19.54
N HIS A 658 8.93 31.36 20.37
CA HIS A 658 9.77 30.33 21.00
C HIS A 658 10.26 29.26 20.05
N LEU A 659 9.51 28.93 18.99
CA LEU A 659 10.01 28.08 17.91
C LEU A 659 11.24 28.72 17.24
N TRP A 660 11.18 30.02 16.95
CA TRP A 660 12.29 30.76 16.37
C TRP A 660 13.51 30.78 17.29
N GLU A 661 13.36 31.34 18.50
CA GLU A 661 14.43 31.55 19.48
C GLU A 661 15.11 30.23 19.88
N ASN A 662 14.34 29.16 20.08
CA ASN A 662 14.87 27.92 20.67
C ASN A 662 15.29 26.86 19.64
N HIS A 663 14.79 26.92 18.40
CA HIS A 663 14.97 25.83 17.43
C HIS A 663 15.47 26.25 16.05
N LEU A 664 15.17 27.46 15.59
CA LEU A 664 15.53 27.91 14.24
C LEU A 664 16.74 28.86 14.24
N GLU A 665 16.74 29.87 15.10
CA GLU A 665 17.74 30.95 15.10
C GLU A 665 19.17 30.40 15.17
N GLY A 666 19.44 29.52 16.15
CA GLY A 666 20.77 28.94 16.35
C GLY A 666 21.26 28.10 15.16
N VAL A 667 20.36 27.34 14.52
CA VAL A 667 20.71 26.51 13.35
C VAL A 667 21.00 27.38 12.13
N LEU A 668 20.14 28.37 11.87
CA LEU A 668 20.32 29.32 10.77
C LEU A 668 21.58 30.18 10.96
N PHE A 669 21.89 30.58 12.19
CA PHE A 669 23.13 31.28 12.50
C PHE A 669 24.37 30.44 12.16
N GLU A 670 24.37 29.15 12.49
CA GLU A 670 25.47 28.24 12.12
C GLU A 670 25.60 28.05 10.59
N TYR A 671 24.48 28.06 9.84
CA TYR A 671 24.53 28.03 8.38
C TYR A 671 25.20 29.27 7.81
N LEU A 672 24.85 30.44 8.35
CA LEU A 672 25.38 31.74 7.93
C LEU A 672 26.80 31.99 8.46
N ARG A 673 27.28 31.18 9.41
CA ARG A 673 28.60 31.33 10.03
C ARG A 673 29.70 31.17 8.99
N GLY A 674 30.45 32.25 8.79
CA GLY A 674 31.50 32.37 7.77
C GLY A 674 31.11 33.18 6.54
N THR A 675 29.85 33.61 6.42
CA THR A 675 29.40 34.57 5.38
C THR A 675 29.69 36.02 5.81
N ALA A 676 29.91 36.92 4.85
CA ALA A 676 30.28 38.31 5.12
C ALA A 676 29.19 39.12 5.85
N ASN A 677 27.91 38.79 5.61
CA ASN A 677 26.75 39.52 6.12
C ASN A 677 25.87 38.64 7.03
N ALA A 678 26.47 37.74 7.82
CA ALA A 678 25.75 36.74 8.61
C ALA A 678 24.64 37.34 9.49
N THR A 679 24.91 38.42 10.22
CA THR A 679 23.92 39.08 11.09
C THR A 679 22.79 39.75 10.32
N GLU A 680 23.08 40.34 9.16
CA GLU A 680 22.07 40.99 8.31
C GLU A 680 21.17 39.95 7.63
N ASN A 681 21.77 38.86 7.13
CA ASN A 681 21.05 37.73 6.55
C ASN A 681 20.17 37.01 7.59
N LEU A 682 20.63 36.87 8.84
CA LEU A 682 19.81 36.30 9.91
C LEU A 682 18.58 37.17 10.19
N LYS A 683 18.75 38.49 10.31
CA LYS A 683 17.63 39.44 10.45
C LYS A 683 16.65 39.40 9.28
N LYS A 684 17.15 39.21 8.07
CA LYS A 684 16.31 39.02 6.88
C LYS A 684 15.48 37.73 6.97
N LEU A 685 16.07 36.63 7.43
CA LEU A 685 15.34 35.38 7.62
C LEU A 685 14.28 35.50 8.72
N GLU A 686 14.60 36.23 9.79
CA GLU A 686 13.66 36.54 10.88
C GLU A 686 12.45 37.34 10.39
N SER A 687 12.67 38.42 9.61
CA SER A 687 11.57 39.23 9.09
C SER A 687 10.69 38.47 8.09
N VAL A 688 11.27 37.54 7.30
CA VAL A 688 10.52 36.62 6.43
C VAL A 688 9.70 35.60 7.23
N TYR A 689 10.25 35.12 8.34
CA TYR A 689 9.57 34.18 9.23
C TYR A 689 8.32 34.81 9.86
N TYR A 690 8.42 36.05 10.36
CA TYR A 690 7.27 36.78 10.91
C TYR A 690 6.38 37.47 9.87
N ASN A 691 6.78 37.50 8.60
CA ASN A 691 6.02 38.13 7.51
C ASN A 691 5.77 39.64 7.67
N GLU A 692 6.77 40.40 8.15
CA GLU A 692 6.66 41.84 8.46
C GLU A 692 6.40 42.77 7.25
N SER A 693 6.16 42.22 6.04
CA SER A 693 6.01 42.98 4.78
C SER A 693 4.71 42.73 4.01
N GLY A 694 3.75 41.95 4.54
CA GLY A 694 2.42 41.80 3.94
C GLY A 694 1.37 41.26 4.92
N ASN A 695 0.32 42.05 5.21
CA ASN A 695 -0.83 41.78 6.08
C ASN A 695 -0.54 40.90 7.32
N ASN A 696 -0.30 41.57 8.44
CA ASN A 696 -0.04 40.98 9.75
C ASN A 696 -1.18 40.09 10.25
N ASP A 697 -0.93 38.79 10.38
CA ASP A 697 -1.68 37.89 11.29
C ASP A 697 -0.78 37.31 12.40
N ILE A 698 0.54 37.59 12.39
CA ILE A 698 1.51 37.13 13.39
C ILE A 698 2.41 38.32 13.79
N ASP A 699 1.88 39.25 14.59
CA ASP A 699 2.73 40.28 15.22
C ASP A 699 3.45 39.68 16.45
N GLY A 700 4.77 39.92 16.53
CA GLY A 700 5.70 39.39 17.54
C GLY A 700 5.78 40.14 18.87
#